data_AF-A0A5E4MBP2-F1
#
_entry.id   AF-A0A5E4MBP2-F1
#
_cell.length_a   1.000
_cell.length_b   1.000
_cell.length_c   1.000
_cell.angle_alpha   90.00
_cell.angle_beta   90.00
_cell.angle_gamma   90.00
#
_symmetry.space_group_name_H-M   'P 1'
#
loop_
_entity.id
_entity.type
_entity.pdbx_description
1 polymer ?
#
loop_
_entity_poly.entity_id
_entity_poly.type
_entity_poly.pdbx_seq_one_letter_code
_entity_poly.pdbx_strand_id
1 'polypeptide(L)'
;MDTGAGGGAGGVSGVGKLPSRTWRRLSLKQYKRAPTQDTTEKTPKKWTSLRQHRKTTEESVTEMQESSPQTQRRTNWAVYQHFSTASDSPTPLLSRGASETVNYSESEQQPDACERISLSPNNKFGPGLSDENGDILRDFSKLGCCQKITTLLTSSHQFNNLQVEMLYQRYFLRTNQSHMVHLLVLLCILFTCMAIAVLLSDYETQVQYSLLLLCCILIYLVIISIVSRSGLNEVYLSFVSYVVLATFLLIELSFGILTRSQAVTVPTLVFVYISYSLLPVKLQYAIVAGTVFMLSQLIFSLSIERELTKQSFINILLLACTNVTGVMMHYPNEVAKRQAFLETRQCVQARLTTQKVNQQQERLLLSVLPRHVAMEMKADIAGKRHDSMFHKIYIQKHENVSILFADICGFTSLSDQCTAQELVRLLNELFARFDRLAQENSCLRIKLLGDCYYCVSGLPEPRPDHANCCVQMGLDMIDAITLVRDVMDVNVNMRVGIHSGRVHCGVLGLCKWQFDVWSNDVTLANQMESGGIPGRIHITADTLKYLGNAYQVEPGHGGKRNTFLKDHNIETYLIVPPETTYVSQYYKKQSPGHAYNGNISKEFRIMGHNQRHNTFTCKDEPEVHNDEVDEYLLCAIDARSIDRLKAQYCYPITLKFRDNNIEQKYSKVPDRMLYSYMTCTVCIYSAITAGHIIILPLSYLLLGCLTIGWLTIALSAGVIFRNRLLEITEPLKKASQTISQNRSIAQSLALTIIVCCFLTSMTPLIKYKLEVCFNEQNRNATDVYVVESPVIRESTCQLLFNYLTVCVIILMILVAVYQVLISLVKLFLLISISSSYFISSSLFLNHRPMEESFWIRILMFVLMVGLIVALILQAQQTEVTSRLDFLWKLQATEEKEDMEHLEAYNRKLLANILPVHVAEHFLTLDKPVDELYHEQCDSVCIMFASIPNFSEFYVELEANNEGVECLRLLNEIIADFDELLSEPRFQCIEKIKSTGATYMAASGLTKSTCDSKQYSHVTAMADYALRLREQLANVNEHSFNNFRIRIGINIGSVVAGVIGARKPQYDIWGNAVNVASRMDSTGMLDKIQVTDEVYEILKLKGYPLTCRGVIEVKGKGNMITYFLDNYAQQN
;
A
#
# COMPACT_ATOMS: atom_id res chain seq x y z
N MET A 1 6.55 -61.68 -44.32
CA MET A 1 5.19 -61.24 -44.71
C MET A 1 5.08 -59.72 -44.71
N ASP A 2 5.66 -58.98 -45.65
CA ASP A 2 6.77 -59.32 -46.58
C ASP A 2 7.41 -58.05 -47.19
N THR A 3 8.71 -58.16 -47.51
CA THR A 3 9.54 -57.35 -48.47
C THR A 3 9.45 -55.81 -48.43
N GLY A 4 10.55 -55.04 -48.40
CA GLY A 4 11.92 -55.26 -48.90
C GLY A 4 12.21 -54.23 -50.02
N ALA A 5 13.38 -53.61 -50.18
CA ALA A 5 14.74 -53.81 -49.65
C ALA A 5 15.48 -52.44 -49.59
N GLY A 6 16.74 -52.27 -49.16
CA GLY A 6 17.72 -53.19 -48.54
C GLY A 6 19.14 -52.58 -48.52
N GLY A 7 20.02 -53.08 -47.63
CA GLY A 7 21.43 -52.66 -47.49
C GLY A 7 21.67 -51.35 -46.71
N GLY A 8 22.80 -51.14 -46.03
CA GLY A 8 23.89 -52.08 -45.71
C GLY A 8 25.10 -51.44 -45.00
N ALA A 9 25.44 -51.94 -43.81
CA ALA A 9 26.74 -51.88 -43.09
C ALA A 9 27.51 -50.55 -42.84
N GLY A 10 27.70 -50.22 -41.55
CA GLY A 10 28.88 -49.49 -41.00
C GLY A 10 28.89 -47.94 -41.09
N GLY A 11 29.42 -47.19 -40.11
CA GLY A 11 29.87 -47.58 -38.76
C GLY A 11 30.55 -46.44 -37.95
N VAL A 12 30.47 -46.54 -36.62
CA VAL A 12 31.35 -45.91 -35.59
C VAL A 12 31.34 -44.38 -35.37
N SER A 13 30.78 -43.99 -34.21
CA SER A 13 31.08 -42.79 -33.38
C SER A 13 30.64 -41.38 -33.84
N GLY A 14 30.21 -40.55 -32.88
CA GLY A 14 29.85 -39.13 -33.07
C GLY A 14 28.82 -38.61 -32.05
N VAL A 15 29.29 -37.93 -31.00
CA VAL A 15 28.52 -37.39 -29.84
C VAL A 15 27.19 -36.72 -30.23
N GLY A 16 26.08 -37.10 -29.56
CA GLY A 16 24.72 -36.69 -29.94
C GLY A 16 23.80 -36.16 -28.83
N LYS A 17 23.70 -34.82 -28.75
CA LYS A 17 22.51 -33.99 -28.40
C LYS A 17 21.81 -34.16 -27.03
N LEU A 18 21.84 -33.10 -26.23
CA LEU A 18 20.84 -32.82 -25.18
C LEU A 18 19.45 -32.50 -25.78
N PRO A 19 18.33 -32.65 -25.02
CA PRO A 19 16.97 -32.60 -25.56
C PRO A 19 16.45 -31.18 -25.83
N SER A 20 15.88 -30.97 -27.02
CA SER A 20 15.15 -29.76 -27.39
C SER A 20 13.75 -29.71 -26.78
N ARG A 21 13.47 -28.74 -25.88
CA ARG A 21 12.11 -28.50 -25.35
C ARG A 21 11.19 -27.94 -26.44
N THR A 22 10.21 -28.73 -26.87
CA THR A 22 9.17 -28.32 -27.83
C THR A 22 8.12 -27.42 -27.18
N TRP A 23 8.10 -26.14 -27.56
CA TRP A 23 6.99 -25.23 -27.22
C TRP A 23 5.77 -25.53 -28.09
N ARG A 24 4.63 -25.87 -27.47
CA ARG A 24 3.36 -26.07 -28.18
C ARG A 24 2.77 -24.71 -28.61
N ARG A 25 2.52 -24.54 -29.91
CA ARG A 25 1.74 -23.40 -30.42
C ARG A 25 0.27 -23.53 -29.96
N LEU A 26 -0.22 -22.55 -29.21
CA LEU A 26 -1.67 -22.33 -29.05
C LEU A 26 -2.18 -21.57 -30.28
N SER A 27 -3.15 -22.14 -31.00
CA SER A 27 -3.68 -21.57 -32.23
C SER A 27 -4.87 -20.64 -31.97
N LEU A 28 -4.71 -19.34 -32.22
CA LEU A 28 -5.81 -18.39 -32.28
C LEU A 28 -6.73 -18.70 -33.47
N LYS A 29 -7.92 -19.27 -33.20
CA LYS A 29 -8.96 -19.45 -34.22
C LYS A 29 -9.81 -18.18 -34.35
N GLN A 30 -9.69 -17.57 -35.53
CA GLN A 30 -10.73 -16.89 -36.31
C GLN A 30 -11.95 -16.32 -35.56
N TYR A 31 -12.12 -15.00 -35.65
CA TYR A 31 -13.45 -14.41 -35.82
C TYR A 31 -13.46 -13.56 -37.09
N LYS A 32 -14.38 -13.87 -38.01
CA LYS A 32 -14.62 -13.06 -39.21
C LYS A 32 -15.60 -11.93 -38.88
N ARG A 33 -15.40 -10.76 -39.51
CA ARG A 33 -16.49 -9.84 -39.85
C ARG A 33 -16.40 -9.53 -41.35
N ALA A 34 -17.55 -9.51 -42.01
CA ALA A 34 -17.70 -9.07 -43.39
C ALA A 34 -18.27 -7.63 -43.42
N PRO A 35 -18.07 -6.86 -44.50
CA PRO A 35 -18.52 -5.46 -44.57
C PRO A 35 -19.89 -5.31 -45.24
N THR A 36 -20.56 -4.19 -44.96
CA THR A 36 -21.61 -3.56 -45.78
C THR A 36 -21.39 -2.05 -45.80
N GLN A 37 -21.94 -1.37 -46.81
CA GLN A 37 -21.61 0.01 -47.18
C GLN A 37 -22.63 1.05 -46.67
N ASP A 38 -22.36 2.31 -47.06
CA ASP A 38 -23.23 3.50 -47.17
C ASP A 38 -22.84 4.63 -46.19
N THR A 39 -22.23 5.75 -46.62
CA THR A 39 -22.68 6.88 -47.48
C THR A 39 -23.83 7.69 -46.85
N THR A 40 -23.75 9.01 -46.63
CA THR A 40 -22.73 10.06 -46.93
C THR A 40 -22.53 10.98 -45.68
N GLU A 41 -21.90 12.18 -45.62
CA GLU A 41 -21.32 13.12 -46.61
C GLU A 41 -20.15 13.96 -45.99
N LYS A 42 -20.41 15.21 -45.61
CA LYS A 42 -19.54 16.35 -45.24
C LYS A 42 -20.39 17.29 -44.34
N THR A 43 -19.95 18.31 -43.58
CA THR A 43 -18.72 19.15 -43.53
C THR A 43 -18.64 19.88 -42.15
N PRO A 44 -17.54 20.56 -41.75
CA PRO A 44 -17.30 21.02 -40.37
C PRO A 44 -17.41 22.54 -40.08
N LYS A 45 -17.56 22.91 -38.79
CA LYS A 45 -17.36 24.22 -38.10
C LYS A 45 -17.84 24.10 -36.63
N LYS A 46 -17.48 24.91 -35.62
CA LYS A 46 -16.33 25.81 -35.31
C LYS A 46 -16.33 26.08 -33.78
N TRP A 47 -15.31 26.77 -33.25
CA TRP A 47 -15.20 27.19 -31.84
C TRP A 47 -16.17 28.32 -31.43
N THR A 48 -16.65 28.31 -30.16
CA THR A 48 -16.86 29.42 -29.17
C THR A 48 -17.78 28.89 -28.04
N SER A 49 -17.40 28.73 -26.76
CA SER A 49 -17.11 29.70 -25.69
C SER A 49 -18.30 30.51 -25.16
N LEU A 50 -18.72 30.29 -23.88
CA LEU A 50 -18.88 31.33 -22.83
C LEU A 50 -19.41 30.77 -21.49
N ARG A 51 -19.24 31.55 -20.41
CA ARG A 51 -19.90 31.40 -19.10
C ARG A 51 -21.13 32.32 -19.05
N GLN A 52 -22.20 31.98 -18.32
CA GLN A 52 -22.60 32.64 -17.05
C GLN A 52 -24.00 32.25 -16.50
N HIS A 53 -24.15 32.43 -15.19
CA HIS A 53 -25.37 32.69 -14.38
C HIS A 53 -26.56 31.70 -14.31
N ARG A 54 -26.60 30.95 -13.19
CA ARG A 54 -27.34 31.30 -11.95
C ARG A 54 -28.79 31.82 -12.11
N LYS A 55 -29.80 30.99 -11.80
CA LYS A 55 -30.66 31.18 -10.59
C LYS A 55 -31.56 29.98 -10.28
N THR A 56 -31.98 29.97 -9.01
CA THR A 56 -32.92 29.10 -8.28
C THR A 56 -34.39 29.23 -8.70
N THR A 57 -35.14 28.11 -8.61
CA THR A 57 -36.48 28.06 -7.99
C THR A 57 -36.71 26.68 -7.36
N GLU A 58 -37.58 26.60 -6.36
CA GLU A 58 -38.11 25.35 -5.78
C GLU A 58 -39.41 24.91 -6.49
N GLU A 59 -39.74 23.62 -6.46
CA GLU A 59 -40.96 23.05 -5.82
C GLU A 59 -41.16 21.56 -6.20
N SER A 60 -42.05 20.89 -5.48
CA SER A 60 -42.30 19.44 -5.52
C SER A 60 -43.51 19.03 -6.36
N VAL A 61 -43.51 17.81 -6.91
CA VAL A 61 -44.70 16.93 -6.98
C VAL A 61 -44.27 15.48 -7.19
N THR A 62 -45.04 14.53 -6.63
CA THR A 62 -44.86 13.08 -6.73
C THR A 62 -45.86 12.45 -7.70
N GLU A 63 -45.43 11.49 -8.52
CA GLU A 63 -46.29 10.36 -8.93
C GLU A 63 -45.45 9.17 -9.45
N MET A 64 -46.04 7.96 -9.45
CA MET A 64 -45.38 6.71 -9.83
C MET A 64 -45.97 6.14 -11.13
N GLN A 65 -45.13 5.50 -11.97
CA GLN A 65 -45.51 4.20 -12.58
C GLN A 65 -44.31 3.44 -13.16
N GLU A 66 -44.53 2.16 -13.49
CA GLU A 66 -43.51 1.12 -13.66
C GLU A 66 -43.05 0.92 -15.11
N SER A 67 -41.84 0.36 -15.33
CA SER A 67 -41.65 -0.90 -16.10
C SER A 67 -40.19 -1.29 -16.39
N SER A 68 -39.84 -2.54 -16.05
CA SER A 68 -38.78 -3.40 -16.64
C SER A 68 -37.30 -2.94 -16.73
N PRO A 69 -36.33 -3.70 -16.17
CA PRO A 69 -34.90 -3.48 -16.39
C PRO A 69 -34.37 -4.22 -17.64
N GLN A 70 -34.07 -3.51 -18.73
CA GLN A 70 -33.36 -4.11 -19.87
C GLN A 70 -31.89 -4.43 -19.54
N THR A 71 -31.46 -5.66 -19.86
CA THR A 71 -30.16 -6.21 -19.44
C THR A 71 -28.99 -5.70 -20.28
N GLN A 72 -28.53 -4.47 -20.02
CA GLN A 72 -27.34 -3.92 -20.68
C GLN A 72 -26.04 -4.60 -20.21
N ARG A 73 -25.34 -5.29 -21.12
CA ARG A 73 -24.03 -5.90 -20.87
C ARG A 73 -22.99 -4.83 -20.50
N ARG A 74 -22.63 -4.75 -19.21
CA ARG A 74 -21.48 -3.96 -18.75
C ARG A 74 -20.17 -4.56 -19.27
N THR A 75 -19.30 -3.72 -19.81
CA THR A 75 -17.93 -4.09 -20.20
C THR A 75 -16.96 -3.96 -19.01
N ASN A 76 -15.81 -4.62 -19.07
CA ASN A 76 -14.88 -4.84 -17.95
C ASN A 76 -14.26 -3.56 -17.31
N TRP A 77 -14.61 -2.36 -17.75
CA TRP A 77 -14.05 -1.10 -17.26
C TRP A 77 -14.72 -0.53 -16.00
N ALA A 78 -15.90 -1.05 -15.62
CA ALA A 78 -16.62 -0.58 -14.43
C ALA A 78 -15.93 -0.88 -13.09
N VAL A 79 -14.93 -1.76 -13.06
CA VAL A 79 -14.26 -2.20 -11.83
C VAL A 79 -13.24 -1.17 -11.31
N TYR A 80 -12.55 -0.44 -12.20
CA TYR A 80 -11.44 0.44 -11.81
C TYR A 80 -11.84 1.83 -11.29
N GLN A 81 -13.09 2.27 -11.49
CA GLN A 81 -13.56 3.59 -10.99
C GLN A 81 -14.31 3.53 -9.66
N HIS A 82 -14.68 2.35 -9.16
CA HIS A 82 -15.48 2.23 -7.92
C HIS A 82 -14.67 2.42 -6.62
N PHE A 83 -13.35 2.52 -6.70
CA PHE A 83 -12.44 2.60 -5.54
C PHE A 83 -11.75 3.96 -5.36
N SER A 84 -12.07 4.98 -6.18
CA SER A 84 -11.46 6.31 -6.09
C SER A 84 -12.47 7.46 -5.93
N THR A 85 -13.71 7.15 -5.54
CA THR A 85 -14.85 8.09 -5.49
C THR A 85 -15.62 8.05 -4.17
N ALA A 86 -15.11 7.33 -3.16
CA ALA A 86 -15.70 7.26 -1.82
C ALA A 86 -15.33 8.45 -0.90
N SER A 87 -14.56 9.43 -1.40
CA SER A 87 -14.09 10.60 -0.65
C SER A 87 -14.87 11.90 -0.93
N ASP A 88 -15.71 11.94 -1.96
CA ASP A 88 -16.41 13.16 -2.41
C ASP A 88 -17.81 13.27 -1.80
N SER A 89 -17.87 13.49 -0.48
CA SER A 89 -19.05 14.02 0.22
C SER A 89 -18.65 15.24 1.05
N PRO A 90 -19.37 16.38 0.97
CA PRO A 90 -18.85 17.66 1.43
C PRO A 90 -18.88 17.82 2.96
N THR A 91 -17.76 17.54 3.63
CA THR A 91 -17.51 18.03 4.99
C THR A 91 -17.47 19.56 5.00
N PRO A 92 -18.22 20.26 5.87
CA PRO A 92 -18.25 21.72 5.88
C PRO A 92 -16.92 22.33 6.34
N LEU A 93 -16.49 23.38 5.65
CA LEU A 93 -15.28 24.13 5.97
C LEU A 93 -15.47 24.92 7.28
N LEU A 94 -14.80 24.48 8.36
CA LEU A 94 -14.69 25.26 9.60
C LEU A 94 -13.94 26.57 9.35
N SER A 95 -14.67 27.68 9.40
CA SER A 95 -14.11 29.03 9.35
C SER A 95 -13.34 29.33 10.64
N ARG A 96 -12.17 29.97 10.52
CA ARG A 96 -11.42 30.50 11.67
C ARG A 96 -12.22 31.62 12.34
N GLY A 97 -12.81 31.32 13.49
CA GLY A 97 -13.22 32.32 14.49
C GLY A 97 -12.02 32.95 15.19
N ALA A 98 -12.24 34.07 15.89
CA ALA A 98 -11.20 34.80 16.60
C ALA A 98 -10.87 34.21 17.98
N SER A 99 -9.82 34.75 18.60
CA SER A 99 -9.35 34.36 19.94
C SER A 99 -10.39 34.59 21.03
N GLU A 100 -10.46 33.66 21.98
CA GLU A 100 -10.74 34.00 23.38
C GLU A 100 -9.95 33.07 24.31
N THR A 101 -9.42 33.62 25.40
CA THR A 101 -8.45 32.95 26.28
C THR A 101 -9.10 32.48 27.57
N VAL A 102 -9.06 31.18 27.85
CA VAL A 102 -9.39 30.62 29.17
C VAL A 102 -8.24 29.71 29.60
N ASN A 103 -7.67 29.99 30.77
CA ASN A 103 -6.62 29.17 31.37
C ASN A 103 -7.24 27.98 32.09
N TYR A 104 -6.60 26.80 32.00
CA TYR A 104 -6.64 25.78 33.05
C TYR A 104 -5.22 25.36 33.40
N SER A 105 -5.01 25.06 34.68
CA SER A 105 -3.70 24.95 35.33
C SER A 105 -3.04 23.58 35.17
N GLU A 106 -1.72 23.60 35.07
CA GLU A 106 -0.87 22.40 35.00
C GLU A 106 -0.86 21.60 36.31
N SER A 107 -0.84 20.27 36.22
CA SER A 107 -0.29 19.37 37.24
C SER A 107 0.03 17.99 36.63
N GLU A 108 1.33 17.70 36.52
CA GLU A 108 1.99 16.37 36.33
C GLU A 108 2.76 16.11 35.01
N GLN A 109 3.95 16.72 34.93
CA GLN A 109 5.22 16.14 34.47
C GLN A 109 5.21 15.18 33.26
N GLN A 110 5.21 15.75 32.05
CA GLN A 110 5.90 15.15 30.90
C GLN A 110 7.33 15.70 30.77
N PRO A 111 8.35 14.88 30.47
CA PRO A 111 9.71 15.37 30.21
C PRO A 111 9.85 15.93 28.79
N ASP A 112 10.54 17.06 28.65
CA ASP A 112 10.79 17.75 27.37
C ASP A 112 11.50 16.87 26.33
N ALA A 113 10.89 16.72 25.15
CA ALA A 113 11.48 16.05 23.99
C ALA A 113 11.08 16.65 22.63
N CYS A 114 10.70 17.94 22.58
CA CYS A 114 10.30 18.61 21.33
C CYS A 114 11.51 19.21 20.57
N GLU A 115 12.45 18.36 20.15
CA GLU A 115 13.57 18.80 19.31
C GLU A 115 13.92 17.79 18.19
N ARG A 116 14.12 18.30 16.97
CA ARG A 116 14.66 17.59 15.78
C ARG A 116 13.91 16.32 15.36
N ILE A 117 12.96 16.49 14.43
CA ILE A 117 12.57 15.42 13.49
C ILE A 117 13.75 15.17 12.52
N SER A 118 14.74 14.41 12.98
CA SER A 118 15.75 13.79 12.12
C SER A 118 15.29 12.38 11.76
N LEU A 119 15.14 12.10 10.45
CA LEU A 119 14.96 10.74 9.94
C LEU A 119 16.12 9.86 10.42
N SER A 120 15.85 8.94 11.34
CA SER A 120 16.85 8.04 11.92
C SER A 120 17.15 6.91 10.93
N PRO A 121 18.42 6.68 10.54
CA PRO A 121 18.78 5.66 9.54
C PRO A 121 18.82 4.23 10.12
N ASN A 122 18.23 3.99 11.29
CA ASN A 122 18.34 2.73 12.04
C ASN A 122 17.04 1.92 11.98
N ASN A 123 16.78 1.30 10.82
CA ASN A 123 16.01 0.07 10.76
C ASN A 123 16.66 -0.87 9.73
N LYS A 124 17.46 -1.83 10.21
CA LYS A 124 18.28 -2.72 9.36
C LYS A 124 17.45 -3.86 8.77
N PHE A 125 16.71 -3.58 7.70
CA PHE A 125 16.08 -4.62 6.88
C PHE A 125 17.00 -5.07 5.73
N GLY A 126 17.83 -6.08 6.01
CA GLY A 126 18.62 -6.82 5.01
C GLY A 126 19.94 -6.14 4.58
N PRO A 127 21.03 -6.92 4.34
CA PRO A 127 22.25 -6.40 3.76
C PRO A 127 22.19 -6.41 2.21
N GLY A 128 22.32 -5.24 1.58
CA GLY A 128 22.49 -5.14 0.13
C GLY A 128 22.39 -3.71 -0.41
N LEU A 129 23.31 -3.32 -1.29
CA LEU A 129 23.33 -2.12 -2.14
C LEU A 129 23.36 -0.73 -1.47
N SER A 130 22.90 -0.57 -0.22
CA SER A 130 22.91 0.73 0.49
C SER A 130 24.33 1.25 0.74
N ASP A 131 25.18 0.43 1.37
CA ASP A 131 26.54 0.83 1.79
C ASP A 131 27.60 0.73 0.68
N GLU A 132 27.37 -0.01 -0.41
CA GLU A 132 28.37 -0.20 -1.49
C GLU A 132 28.69 1.11 -2.25
N ASN A 133 27.74 2.04 -2.28
CA ASN A 133 27.95 3.41 -2.75
C ASN A 133 28.96 4.19 -1.87
N GLY A 134 29.25 3.70 -0.67
CA GLY A 134 30.38 4.06 0.17
C GLY A 134 31.71 3.69 -0.48
N ASP A 135 31.99 2.40 -0.64
CA ASP A 135 33.36 1.95 -0.93
C ASP A 135 33.81 2.09 -2.39
N ILE A 136 32.91 2.09 -3.38
CA ILE A 136 33.29 2.24 -4.81
C ILE A 136 34.09 3.54 -5.06
N LEU A 137 33.69 4.65 -4.44
CA LEU A 137 34.41 5.93 -4.56
C LEU A 137 35.65 6.04 -3.66
N ARG A 138 35.80 5.13 -2.69
CA ARG A 138 37.04 4.89 -1.93
C ARG A 138 38.07 4.14 -2.76
N ASP A 139 37.63 3.21 -3.62
CA ASP A 139 38.50 2.54 -4.59
C ASP A 139 38.86 3.45 -5.78
N PHE A 140 37.98 4.36 -6.24
CA PHE A 140 38.35 5.39 -7.23
C PHE A 140 39.39 6.41 -6.73
N SER A 141 39.44 6.71 -5.42
CA SER A 141 40.41 7.64 -4.84
C SER A 141 41.77 6.99 -4.50
N LYS A 142 41.86 5.66 -4.50
CA LYS A 142 43.13 4.92 -4.45
C LYS A 142 43.65 4.74 -5.87
N LEU A 143 44.52 5.64 -6.30
CA LEU A 143 45.06 5.76 -7.67
C LEU A 143 46.05 4.62 -8.05
N GLY A 144 45.65 3.36 -7.87
CA GLY A 144 46.54 2.20 -7.93
C GLY A 144 45.87 0.86 -8.19
N CYS A 145 44.69 0.81 -8.85
CA CYS A 145 44.12 -0.47 -9.29
C CYS A 145 43.17 -0.36 -10.51
N CYS A 146 43.72 -0.11 -11.71
CA CYS A 146 42.93 -0.12 -12.96
C CYS A 146 42.22 -1.45 -13.22
N GLN A 147 42.75 -2.59 -12.74
CA GLN A 147 42.09 -3.89 -12.83
C GLN A 147 40.79 -3.96 -12.02
N LYS A 148 40.75 -3.45 -10.78
CA LYS A 148 39.50 -3.37 -10.00
C LYS A 148 38.44 -2.50 -10.67
N ILE A 149 38.84 -1.32 -11.14
CA ILE A 149 37.94 -0.37 -11.80
C ILE A 149 37.37 -0.98 -13.10
N THR A 150 38.18 -1.67 -13.89
CA THR A 150 37.70 -2.36 -15.10
C THR A 150 36.81 -3.57 -14.77
N THR A 151 37.09 -4.38 -13.74
CA THR A 151 36.18 -5.45 -13.30
C THR A 151 34.84 -4.92 -12.77
N LEU A 152 34.83 -3.78 -12.06
CA LEU A 152 33.59 -3.12 -11.63
C LEU A 152 32.75 -2.66 -12.84
N LEU A 153 33.36 -1.91 -13.77
CA LEU A 153 32.70 -1.40 -14.98
C LEU A 153 32.27 -2.49 -15.98
N THR A 154 32.87 -3.68 -15.92
CA THR A 154 32.50 -4.85 -16.76
C THR A 154 31.62 -5.87 -16.05
N SER A 155 31.41 -5.75 -14.74
CA SER A 155 30.37 -6.52 -14.06
C SER A 155 28.99 -6.10 -14.57
N SER A 156 28.09 -7.06 -14.80
CA SER A 156 26.71 -6.72 -15.18
C SER A 156 25.88 -6.54 -13.91
N HIS A 157 25.62 -5.28 -13.51
CA HIS A 157 24.63 -5.00 -12.47
C HIS A 157 23.24 -5.43 -12.97
N GLN A 158 22.83 -6.63 -12.55
CA GLN A 158 21.51 -7.21 -12.71
C GLN A 158 20.97 -7.51 -11.32
N PHE A 159 19.65 -7.47 -11.11
CA PHE A 159 19.08 -7.92 -9.84
C PHE A 159 19.21 -9.44 -9.68
N ASN A 160 19.46 -9.91 -8.46
CA ASN A 160 19.63 -11.33 -8.16
C ASN A 160 18.38 -12.18 -8.50
N ASN A 161 17.18 -11.59 -8.47
CA ASN A 161 15.97 -12.21 -9.01
C ASN A 161 15.75 -11.77 -10.47
N LEU A 162 15.71 -12.74 -11.37
CA LEU A 162 15.49 -12.56 -12.81
C LEU A 162 14.12 -11.95 -13.15
N GLN A 163 13.05 -12.27 -12.41
CA GLN A 163 11.73 -11.64 -12.58
C GLN A 163 11.84 -10.13 -12.38
N VAL A 164 12.49 -9.71 -11.30
CA VAL A 164 12.70 -8.30 -10.93
C VAL A 164 13.57 -7.57 -11.94
N GLU A 165 14.59 -8.22 -12.51
CA GLU A 165 15.35 -7.66 -13.64
C GLU A 165 14.48 -7.52 -14.90
N MET A 166 13.67 -8.51 -15.28
CA MET A 166 12.74 -8.38 -16.42
C MET A 166 11.73 -7.24 -16.21
N LEU A 167 11.18 -7.13 -15.00
CA LEU A 167 10.23 -6.07 -14.62
C LEU A 167 10.88 -4.68 -14.72
N TYR A 168 12.11 -4.54 -14.21
CA TYR A 168 12.89 -3.31 -14.31
C TYR A 168 13.24 -2.97 -15.77
N GLN A 169 13.65 -3.95 -16.58
CA GLN A 169 13.93 -3.72 -18.01
C GLN A 169 12.65 -3.24 -18.71
N ARG A 170 11.49 -3.87 -18.47
CA ARG A 170 10.19 -3.44 -19.03
C ARG A 170 9.83 -2.01 -18.60
N TYR A 171 9.99 -1.66 -17.32
CA TYR A 171 9.82 -0.31 -16.79
C TYR A 171 10.76 0.71 -17.44
N PHE A 172 12.05 0.39 -17.53
CA PHE A 172 13.11 1.25 -18.09
C PHE A 172 12.87 1.52 -19.58
N LEU A 173 12.59 0.48 -20.38
CA LEU A 173 12.33 0.59 -21.81
C LEU A 173 11.08 1.44 -22.08
N ARG A 174 9.97 1.19 -21.37
CA ARG A 174 8.74 1.99 -21.48
C ARG A 174 8.96 3.46 -21.10
N THR A 175 9.68 3.71 -20.00
CA THR A 175 10.00 5.08 -19.54
C THR A 175 10.88 5.82 -20.54
N ASN A 176 11.79 5.13 -21.24
CA ASN A 176 12.66 5.74 -22.25
C ASN A 176 12.01 5.83 -23.65
N GLN A 177 10.90 5.15 -23.93
CA GLN A 177 10.27 5.11 -25.26
C GLN A 177 9.89 6.51 -25.79
N SER A 178 9.20 7.32 -24.98
CA SER A 178 8.82 8.70 -25.38
C SER A 178 10.06 9.56 -25.67
N HIS A 179 11.07 9.46 -24.81
CA HIS A 179 12.35 10.15 -24.96
C HIS A 179 13.12 9.72 -26.22
N MET A 180 13.04 8.44 -26.62
CA MET A 180 13.59 7.95 -27.89
C MET A 180 12.86 8.50 -29.11
N VAL A 181 11.53 8.63 -29.08
CA VAL A 181 10.79 9.29 -30.18
C VAL A 181 11.21 10.76 -30.29
N HIS A 182 11.32 11.48 -29.17
CA HIS A 182 11.80 12.86 -29.17
C HIS A 182 13.25 13.01 -29.67
N LEU A 183 14.15 12.10 -29.29
CA LEU A 183 15.55 12.08 -29.77
C LEU A 183 15.62 11.82 -31.28
N LEU A 184 14.89 10.82 -31.79
CA LEU A 184 14.88 10.49 -33.21
C LEU A 184 14.30 11.64 -34.06
N VAL A 185 13.25 12.32 -33.57
CA VAL A 185 12.72 13.53 -34.23
C VAL A 185 13.75 14.67 -34.24
N LEU A 186 14.47 14.90 -33.13
CA LEU A 186 15.56 15.89 -33.09
C LEU A 186 16.69 15.55 -34.07
N LEU A 187 17.10 14.27 -34.14
CA LEU A 187 18.14 13.82 -35.05
C LEU A 187 17.71 13.93 -36.52
N CYS A 188 16.45 13.62 -36.86
CA CYS A 188 15.89 13.89 -38.20
C CYS A 188 15.98 15.37 -38.56
N ILE A 189 15.52 16.27 -37.67
CA ILE A 189 15.56 17.72 -37.91
C ILE A 189 17.02 18.17 -38.09
N LEU A 190 17.92 17.77 -37.19
CA LEU A 190 19.34 18.09 -37.27
C LEU A 190 19.95 17.65 -38.59
N PHE A 191 19.72 16.39 -39.00
CA PHE A 191 20.27 15.86 -40.24
C PHE A 191 19.65 16.50 -41.49
N THR A 192 18.38 16.93 -41.45
CA THR A 192 17.81 17.74 -42.56
C THR A 192 18.47 19.11 -42.66
N CYS A 193 18.70 19.81 -41.55
CA CYS A 193 19.42 21.09 -41.55
C CYS A 193 20.87 20.94 -42.04
N MET A 194 21.55 19.85 -41.63
CA MET A 194 22.90 19.53 -42.08
C MET A 194 22.94 19.19 -43.58
N ALA A 195 21.98 18.41 -44.09
CA ALA A 195 21.88 18.10 -45.51
C ALA A 195 21.59 19.35 -46.36
N ILE A 196 20.69 20.24 -45.91
CA ILE A 196 20.42 21.52 -46.58
C ILE A 196 21.68 22.41 -46.59
N ALA A 197 22.42 22.50 -45.49
CA ALA A 197 23.68 23.24 -45.45
C ALA A 197 24.75 22.67 -46.39
N VAL A 198 24.74 21.36 -46.65
CA VAL A 198 25.67 20.65 -47.55
C VAL A 198 25.19 20.66 -49.01
N LEU A 199 23.91 20.92 -49.27
CA LEU A 199 23.33 21.09 -50.61
C LEU A 199 23.43 22.52 -51.15
N LEU A 200 23.62 23.50 -50.27
CA LEU A 200 23.86 24.91 -50.65
C LEU A 200 25.34 25.19 -50.95
N SER A 201 26.21 24.19 -50.83
CA SER A 201 27.64 24.27 -51.11
C SER A 201 28.02 23.55 -52.41
N ASP A 202 28.76 24.25 -53.27
CA ASP A 202 28.89 23.99 -54.71
C ASP A 202 29.91 22.90 -55.13
N TYR A 203 30.19 21.89 -54.29
CA TYR A 203 31.21 20.85 -54.57
C TYR A 203 30.63 19.44 -54.74
N GLU A 204 31.00 18.75 -55.83
CA GLU A 204 30.50 17.40 -56.17
C GLU A 204 30.69 16.35 -55.06
N THR A 205 31.78 16.45 -54.29
CA THR A 205 32.09 15.52 -53.17
C THR A 205 31.08 15.61 -52.02
N GLN A 206 30.39 16.75 -51.87
CA GLN A 206 29.42 16.99 -50.81
C GLN A 206 28.09 16.27 -51.07
N VAL A 207 27.76 16.00 -52.34
CA VAL A 207 26.54 15.28 -52.75
C VAL A 207 26.46 13.88 -52.13
N GLN A 208 27.59 13.17 -52.02
CA GLN A 208 27.65 11.83 -51.42
C GLN A 208 27.30 11.84 -49.92
N TYR A 209 27.77 12.85 -49.19
CA TYR A 209 27.46 13.02 -47.76
C TYR A 209 26.01 13.47 -47.54
N SER A 210 25.46 14.32 -48.42
CA SER A 210 24.03 14.65 -48.40
C SER A 210 23.14 13.43 -48.68
N LEU A 211 23.55 12.53 -49.60
CA LEU A 211 22.85 11.27 -49.85
C LEU A 211 22.83 10.36 -48.61
N LEU A 212 23.97 10.24 -47.92
CA LEU A 212 24.07 9.47 -46.67
C LEU A 212 23.15 10.02 -45.58
N LEU A 213 23.11 11.35 -45.40
CA LEU A 213 22.20 12.00 -44.45
C LEU A 213 20.73 11.72 -44.82
N LEU A 214 20.36 11.78 -46.09
CA LEU A 214 19.02 11.44 -46.58
C LEU A 214 18.65 9.97 -46.23
N CYS A 215 19.57 9.03 -46.45
CA CYS A 215 19.36 7.63 -46.07
C CYS A 215 19.17 7.45 -44.56
N CYS A 216 19.94 8.15 -43.73
CA CYS A 216 19.79 8.12 -42.27
C CYS A 216 18.43 8.70 -41.82
N ILE A 217 17.97 9.79 -42.44
CA ILE A 217 16.64 10.37 -42.18
C ILE A 217 15.53 9.37 -42.53
N LEU A 218 15.62 8.69 -43.67
CA LEU A 218 14.64 7.66 -44.06
C LEU A 218 14.60 6.49 -43.07
N ILE A 219 15.76 6.01 -42.61
CA ILE A 219 15.86 4.97 -41.58
C ILE A 219 15.18 5.42 -40.28
N TYR A 220 15.46 6.63 -39.81
CA TYR A 220 14.85 7.17 -38.59
C TYR A 220 13.33 7.39 -38.72
N LEU A 221 12.83 7.84 -39.87
CA LEU A 221 11.38 7.99 -40.10
C LEU A 221 10.65 6.63 -40.04
N VAL A 222 11.25 5.57 -40.62
CA VAL A 222 10.73 4.19 -40.50
C VAL A 222 10.75 3.74 -39.04
N ILE A 223 11.84 3.98 -38.31
CA ILE A 223 11.95 3.63 -36.88
C ILE A 223 10.89 4.38 -36.04
N ILE A 224 10.68 5.68 -36.25
CA ILE A 224 9.64 6.46 -35.57
C ILE A 224 8.24 5.86 -35.84
N SER A 225 7.96 5.42 -37.07
CA SER A 225 6.70 4.76 -37.43
C SER A 225 6.49 3.39 -36.77
N ILE A 226 7.58 2.71 -36.39
CA ILE A 226 7.55 1.45 -35.63
C ILE A 226 7.38 1.72 -34.14
N VAL A 227 8.24 2.55 -33.54
CA VAL A 227 8.30 2.84 -32.09
C VAL A 227 7.08 3.64 -31.58
N SER A 228 6.33 4.28 -32.48
CA SER A 228 5.04 4.91 -32.14
C SER A 228 3.86 3.93 -32.05
N ARG A 229 4.01 2.65 -32.42
CA ARG A 229 2.97 1.63 -32.28
C ARG A 229 3.06 0.93 -30.93
N SER A 230 2.07 1.09 -30.07
CA SER A 230 2.08 0.64 -28.66
C SER A 230 2.44 -0.84 -28.43
N GLY A 231 2.13 -1.76 -29.36
CA GLY A 231 2.22 -3.21 -29.14
C GLY A 231 3.53 -3.93 -29.50
N LEU A 232 4.60 -3.23 -29.91
CA LEU A 232 5.82 -3.89 -30.46
C LEU A 232 7.16 -3.41 -29.85
N ASN A 233 7.15 -2.68 -28.74
CA ASN A 233 8.27 -1.77 -28.44
C ASN A 233 9.47 -2.37 -27.70
N GLU A 234 9.25 -3.33 -26.80
CA GLU A 234 10.21 -3.61 -25.72
C GLU A 234 11.53 -4.22 -26.24
N VAL A 235 11.48 -5.30 -27.02
CA VAL A 235 12.67 -5.93 -27.62
C VAL A 235 13.34 -5.02 -28.67
N TYR A 236 12.57 -4.18 -29.35
CA TYR A 236 13.04 -3.39 -30.48
C TYR A 236 13.74 -2.10 -30.06
N LEU A 237 13.49 -1.53 -28.88
CA LEU A 237 14.10 -0.27 -28.45
C LEU A 237 15.63 -0.37 -28.27
N SER A 238 16.12 -1.51 -27.77
CA SER A 238 17.57 -1.77 -27.70
C SER A 238 18.18 -1.95 -29.10
N PHE A 239 17.48 -2.64 -30.01
CA PHE A 239 17.92 -2.77 -31.42
C PHE A 239 18.01 -1.41 -32.11
N VAL A 240 16.99 -0.55 -31.95
CA VAL A 240 16.99 0.84 -32.43
C VAL A 240 18.18 1.63 -31.91
N SER A 241 18.54 1.44 -30.63
CA SER A 241 19.70 2.13 -30.03
C SER A 241 21.02 1.72 -30.69
N TYR A 242 21.20 0.44 -31.04
CA TYR A 242 22.37 -0.01 -31.81
C TYR A 242 22.38 0.52 -33.26
N VAL A 243 21.22 0.66 -33.90
CA VAL A 243 21.12 1.28 -35.24
C VAL A 243 21.54 2.75 -35.19
N VAL A 244 21.10 3.52 -34.18
CA VAL A 244 21.53 4.92 -33.98
C VAL A 244 23.05 5.02 -33.82
N LEU A 245 23.65 4.17 -32.97
CA LEU A 245 25.11 4.13 -32.79
C LEU A 245 25.87 3.81 -34.10
N ALA A 246 25.37 2.86 -34.89
CA ALA A 246 25.95 2.54 -36.20
C ALA A 246 25.85 3.72 -37.18
N THR A 247 24.72 4.44 -37.21
CA THR A 247 24.58 5.64 -38.06
C THR A 247 25.46 6.81 -37.61
N PHE A 248 25.71 6.99 -36.31
CA PHE A 248 26.67 7.99 -35.83
C PHE A 248 28.09 7.69 -36.34
N LEU A 249 28.53 6.43 -36.25
CA LEU A 249 29.86 6.02 -36.74
C LEU A 249 29.99 6.20 -38.27
N LEU A 250 28.96 5.86 -39.04
CA LEU A 250 28.95 6.06 -40.49
C LEU A 250 29.02 7.55 -40.87
N ILE A 251 28.30 8.42 -40.15
CA ILE A 251 28.31 9.87 -40.37
C ILE A 251 29.67 10.46 -39.99
N GLU A 252 30.25 10.05 -38.86
CA GLU A 252 31.58 10.48 -38.43
C GLU A 252 32.66 10.15 -39.46
N LEU A 253 32.76 8.87 -39.86
CA LEU A 253 33.75 8.40 -40.84
C LEU A 253 33.61 9.14 -42.17
N SER A 254 32.38 9.32 -42.64
CA SER A 254 32.10 10.01 -43.91
C SER A 254 32.40 11.51 -43.84
N PHE A 255 32.10 12.15 -42.70
CA PHE A 255 32.41 13.56 -42.47
C PHE A 255 33.93 13.81 -42.41
N GLY A 256 34.69 12.89 -41.84
CA GLY A 256 36.15 12.94 -41.87
C GLY A 256 36.70 12.79 -43.28
N ILE A 257 36.34 11.73 -43.99
CA ILE A 257 36.80 11.48 -45.37
C ILE A 257 36.53 12.69 -46.27
N LEU A 258 35.37 13.35 -46.11
CA LEU A 258 35.00 14.56 -46.85
C LEU A 258 35.81 15.81 -46.46
N THR A 259 35.96 16.09 -45.17
CA THR A 259 36.50 17.40 -44.71
C THR A 259 38.02 17.46 -44.58
N ARG A 260 38.71 16.32 -44.39
CA ARG A 260 40.18 16.24 -44.19
C ARG A 260 40.73 17.26 -43.18
N SER A 261 39.93 17.58 -42.15
CA SER A 261 40.20 18.67 -41.20
C SER A 261 39.97 18.21 -39.76
N GLN A 262 40.69 18.79 -38.80
CA GLN A 262 40.52 18.48 -37.37
C GLN A 262 39.14 18.85 -36.79
N ALA A 263 38.26 19.48 -37.58
CA ALA A 263 36.88 19.82 -37.20
C ALA A 263 35.98 18.60 -36.89
N VAL A 264 36.36 17.38 -37.28
CA VAL A 264 35.61 16.13 -36.98
C VAL A 264 35.47 15.87 -35.47
N THR A 265 36.38 16.41 -34.67
CA THR A 265 36.35 16.34 -33.20
C THR A 265 35.05 16.86 -32.57
N VAL A 266 34.34 17.77 -33.25
CA VAL A 266 33.11 18.37 -32.74
C VAL A 266 31.91 17.42 -32.83
N PRO A 267 31.55 16.84 -34.00
CA PRO A 267 30.51 15.81 -34.03
C PRO A 267 30.86 14.57 -33.19
N THR A 268 32.14 14.15 -33.07
CA THR A 268 32.49 12.99 -32.22
C THR A 268 32.14 13.24 -30.74
N LEU A 269 32.45 14.42 -30.21
CA LEU A 269 32.08 14.79 -28.83
C LEU A 269 30.57 14.79 -28.60
N VAL A 270 29.78 15.24 -29.59
CA VAL A 270 28.31 15.23 -29.54
C VAL A 270 27.77 13.80 -29.57
N PHE A 271 28.27 12.93 -30.46
CA PHE A 271 27.85 11.52 -30.56
C PHE A 271 28.25 10.71 -29.33
N VAL A 272 29.48 10.89 -28.81
CA VAL A 272 29.94 10.33 -27.55
C VAL A 272 28.99 10.75 -26.42
N TYR A 273 28.69 12.04 -26.27
CA TYR A 273 27.79 12.50 -25.22
C TYR A 273 26.39 11.86 -25.32
N ILE A 274 25.74 11.91 -26.49
CA ILE A 274 24.40 11.31 -26.72
C ILE A 274 24.40 9.80 -26.41
N SER A 275 25.49 9.10 -26.71
CA SER A 275 25.62 7.65 -26.44
C SER A 275 25.62 7.28 -24.96
N TYR A 276 26.15 8.13 -24.07
CA TYR A 276 26.13 7.94 -22.61
C TYR A 276 24.92 8.59 -21.92
N SER A 277 24.29 9.59 -22.54
CA SER A 277 23.38 10.50 -21.83
C SER A 277 21.90 10.32 -22.17
N LEU A 278 21.60 9.87 -23.40
CA LEU A 278 20.26 9.85 -23.97
C LEU A 278 19.84 8.45 -24.46
N LEU A 279 20.74 7.66 -25.03
CA LEU A 279 20.39 6.31 -25.51
C LEU A 279 20.17 5.30 -24.34
N PRO A 280 19.12 4.45 -24.39
CA PRO A 280 18.80 3.46 -23.37
C PRO A 280 19.64 2.18 -23.52
N VAL A 281 20.96 2.32 -23.60
CA VAL A 281 21.93 1.22 -23.66
C VAL A 281 22.50 0.92 -22.27
N LYS A 282 22.99 -0.31 -22.04
CA LYS A 282 23.74 -0.63 -20.81
C LYS A 282 25.12 0.02 -20.87
N LEU A 283 25.66 0.43 -19.71
CA LEU A 283 26.95 1.12 -19.59
C LEU A 283 28.09 0.48 -20.40
N GLN A 284 28.18 -0.85 -20.40
CA GLN A 284 29.18 -1.63 -21.13
C GLN A 284 29.18 -1.31 -22.65
N TYR A 285 28.00 -1.20 -23.27
CA TYR A 285 27.87 -0.89 -24.69
C TYR A 285 28.14 0.59 -25.00
N ALA A 286 27.82 1.49 -24.08
CA ALA A 286 28.18 2.91 -24.19
C ALA A 286 29.71 3.11 -24.13
N ILE A 287 30.41 2.37 -23.26
CA ILE A 287 31.89 2.38 -23.19
C ILE A 287 32.50 1.85 -24.49
N VAL A 288 31.98 0.76 -25.06
CA VAL A 288 32.44 0.24 -26.36
C VAL A 288 32.19 1.27 -27.48
N ALA A 289 31.03 1.91 -27.54
CA ALA A 289 30.77 2.95 -28.54
C ALA A 289 31.71 4.16 -28.38
N GLY A 290 31.83 4.69 -27.16
CA GLY A 290 32.65 5.87 -26.85
C GLY A 290 34.16 5.66 -27.08
N THR A 291 34.65 4.42 -26.92
CA THR A 291 36.03 4.04 -27.27
C THR A 291 36.21 3.82 -28.77
N VAL A 292 35.22 3.28 -29.49
CA VAL A 292 35.25 3.20 -30.96
C VAL A 292 35.31 4.59 -31.59
N PHE A 293 34.46 5.55 -31.16
CA PHE A 293 34.49 6.95 -31.61
C PHE A 293 35.83 7.66 -31.30
N MET A 294 36.53 7.24 -30.24
CA MET A 294 37.87 7.75 -29.93
C MET A 294 38.93 7.19 -30.89
N LEU A 295 38.83 5.90 -31.24
CA LEU A 295 39.77 5.22 -32.14
C LEU A 295 39.61 5.67 -33.60
N SER A 296 38.39 5.89 -34.09
CA SER A 296 38.14 6.45 -35.42
C SER A 296 38.71 7.87 -35.57
N GLN A 297 38.49 8.74 -34.58
CA GLN A 297 39.10 10.08 -34.56
C GLN A 297 40.64 10.02 -34.48
N LEU A 298 41.23 9.09 -33.73
CA LEU A 298 42.69 8.90 -33.68
C LEU A 298 43.26 8.47 -35.03
N ILE A 299 42.67 7.45 -35.67
CA ILE A 299 43.05 6.98 -37.01
C ILE A 299 42.95 8.12 -38.02
N PHE A 300 41.90 8.93 -37.94
CA PHE A 300 41.69 10.05 -38.84
C PHE A 300 42.69 11.19 -38.63
N SER A 301 43.00 11.57 -37.39
CA SER A 301 44.08 12.54 -37.10
C SER A 301 45.44 12.08 -37.65
N LEU A 302 45.80 10.80 -37.47
CA LEU A 302 47.02 10.19 -38.03
C LEU A 302 46.99 10.05 -39.57
N SER A 303 45.81 10.16 -40.19
CA SER A 303 45.66 10.11 -41.65
C SER A 303 45.81 11.48 -42.33
N ILE A 304 45.62 12.58 -41.57
CA ILE A 304 45.89 13.95 -42.04
C ILE A 304 47.35 14.32 -41.76
N GLU A 305 47.82 14.07 -40.54
CA GLU A 305 49.13 14.52 -40.05
C GLU A 305 50.06 13.32 -39.80
N ARG A 306 51.20 13.27 -40.50
CA ARG A 306 52.21 12.20 -40.34
C ARG A 306 52.96 12.25 -39.00
N GLU A 307 52.87 13.37 -38.28
CA GLU A 307 53.45 13.59 -36.96
C GLU A 307 52.37 14.09 -36.00
N LEU A 308 52.44 13.70 -34.72
CA LEU A 308 51.41 14.03 -33.74
C LEU A 308 51.53 15.50 -33.28
N THR A 309 50.76 16.39 -33.90
CA THR A 309 50.74 17.81 -33.51
C THR A 309 50.19 18.01 -32.09
N LYS A 310 50.56 19.15 -31.46
CA LYS A 310 50.04 19.56 -30.14
C LYS A 310 48.51 19.57 -30.08
N GLN A 311 47.85 19.99 -31.17
CA GLN A 311 46.40 20.01 -31.27
C GLN A 311 45.82 18.58 -31.26
N SER A 312 46.38 17.67 -32.06
CA SER A 312 45.94 16.27 -32.10
C SER A 312 46.03 15.59 -30.73
N PHE A 313 47.10 15.83 -29.96
CA PHE A 313 47.22 15.35 -28.57
C PHE A 313 46.10 15.87 -27.65
N ILE A 314 45.75 17.16 -27.73
CA ILE A 314 44.75 17.80 -26.87
C ILE A 314 43.33 17.40 -27.25
N ASN A 315 43.05 17.22 -28.54
CA ASN A 315 41.78 16.67 -29.00
C ASN A 315 41.53 15.26 -28.41
N ILE A 316 42.56 14.41 -28.38
CA ILE A 316 42.51 13.07 -27.76
C ILE A 316 42.29 13.19 -26.24
N LEU A 317 43.03 14.08 -25.56
CA LEU A 317 42.87 14.32 -24.11
C LEU A 317 41.44 14.77 -23.74
N LEU A 318 40.84 15.65 -24.54
CA LEU A 318 39.50 16.18 -24.32
C LEU A 318 38.41 15.16 -24.67
N LEU A 319 38.62 14.31 -25.68
CA LEU A 319 37.72 13.19 -26.03
C LEU A 319 37.79 12.05 -25.00
N ALA A 320 38.97 11.81 -24.41
CA ALA A 320 39.13 10.91 -23.26
C ALA A 320 38.45 11.46 -21.99
N CYS A 321 38.62 12.75 -21.68
CA CYS A 321 37.93 13.40 -20.57
C CYS A 321 36.41 13.37 -20.73
N THR A 322 35.91 13.53 -21.97
CA THR A 322 34.48 13.44 -22.29
C THR A 322 33.95 12.02 -22.13
N ASN A 323 34.72 10.98 -22.50
CA ASN A 323 34.37 9.58 -22.20
C ASN A 323 34.31 9.29 -20.69
N VAL A 324 35.30 9.74 -19.92
CA VAL A 324 35.30 9.61 -18.44
C VAL A 324 34.09 10.33 -17.83
N THR A 325 33.77 11.53 -18.30
CA THR A 325 32.56 12.27 -17.90
C THR A 325 31.28 11.50 -18.25
N GLY A 326 31.21 10.90 -19.44
CA GLY A 326 30.08 10.06 -19.87
C GLY A 326 29.85 8.86 -18.95
N VAL A 327 30.91 8.14 -18.59
CA VAL A 327 30.85 7.03 -17.61
C VAL A 327 30.40 7.52 -16.23
N MET A 328 31.00 8.61 -15.73
CA MET A 328 30.69 9.22 -14.44
C MET A 328 29.28 9.84 -14.38
N MET A 329 28.68 10.13 -15.54
CA MET A 329 27.28 10.52 -15.65
C MET A 329 26.36 9.29 -15.72
N HIS A 330 26.61 8.34 -16.63
CA HIS A 330 25.72 7.19 -16.85
C HIS A 330 25.65 6.27 -15.62
N TYR A 331 26.78 5.88 -15.02
CA TYR A 331 26.82 4.91 -13.92
C TYR A 331 25.92 5.29 -12.74
N PRO A 332 26.06 6.46 -12.08
CA PRO A 332 25.20 6.81 -10.95
C PRO A 332 23.74 7.07 -11.38
N ASN A 333 23.49 7.45 -12.65
CA ASN A 333 22.13 7.56 -13.18
C ASN A 333 21.44 6.18 -13.31
N GLU A 334 22.16 5.12 -13.72
CA GLU A 334 21.59 3.76 -13.75
C GLU A 334 21.34 3.26 -12.32
N VAL A 335 22.31 3.42 -11.41
CA VAL A 335 22.16 3.02 -10.00
C VAL A 335 20.98 3.75 -9.34
N ALA A 336 20.83 5.07 -9.53
CA ALA A 336 19.71 5.82 -8.99
C ALA A 336 18.35 5.34 -9.52
N LYS A 337 18.24 5.02 -10.82
CA LYS A 337 17.01 4.47 -11.42
C LYS A 337 16.68 3.08 -10.90
N ARG A 338 17.68 2.21 -10.73
CA ARG A 338 17.54 0.86 -10.14
C ARG A 338 17.10 0.94 -8.67
N GLN A 339 17.72 1.82 -7.89
CA GLN A 339 17.38 2.05 -6.49
C GLN A 339 15.95 2.60 -6.32
N ALA A 340 15.56 3.62 -7.10
CA ALA A 340 14.21 4.18 -7.06
C ALA A 340 13.13 3.14 -7.40
N PHE A 341 13.41 2.25 -8.35
CA PHE A 341 12.53 1.13 -8.69
C PHE A 341 12.39 0.12 -7.53
N LEU A 342 13.49 -0.26 -6.86
CA LEU A 342 13.42 -1.15 -5.69
C LEU A 342 12.67 -0.48 -4.51
N GLU A 343 12.99 0.77 -4.19
CA GLU A 343 12.30 1.56 -3.16
C GLU A 343 10.78 1.63 -3.46
N THR A 344 10.40 1.77 -4.73
CA THR A 344 8.99 1.74 -5.17
C THR A 344 8.34 0.35 -5.00
N ARG A 345 9.01 -0.74 -5.43
CA ARG A 345 8.50 -2.11 -5.30
C ARG A 345 8.27 -2.49 -3.83
N GLN A 346 9.23 -2.17 -2.97
CA GLN A 346 9.13 -2.40 -1.51
C GLN A 346 7.96 -1.62 -0.89
N CYS A 347 7.75 -0.37 -1.30
CA CYS A 347 6.65 0.44 -0.80
C CYS A 347 5.28 -0.08 -1.27
N VAL A 348 5.16 -0.51 -2.52
CA VAL A 348 3.94 -1.17 -3.05
C VAL A 348 3.67 -2.50 -2.35
N GLN A 349 4.71 -3.31 -2.08
CA GLN A 349 4.60 -4.54 -1.32
C GLN A 349 4.09 -4.28 0.11
N ALA A 350 4.72 -3.35 0.84
CA ALA A 350 4.30 -2.99 2.20
C ALA A 350 2.84 -2.52 2.25
N ARG A 351 2.44 -1.66 1.30
CA ARG A 351 1.04 -1.19 1.18
C ARG A 351 0.07 -2.33 0.91
N LEU A 352 0.41 -3.28 0.02
CA LEU A 352 -0.44 -4.46 -0.26
C LEU A 352 -0.55 -5.39 0.95
N THR A 353 0.51 -5.59 1.74
CA THR A 353 0.43 -6.36 3.00
C THR A 353 -0.49 -5.68 4.02
N THR A 354 -0.32 -4.39 4.28
CA THR A 354 -1.19 -3.65 5.23
C THR A 354 -2.64 -3.59 4.72
N GLN A 355 -2.87 -3.54 3.40
CA GLN A 355 -4.22 -3.58 2.83
C GLN A 355 -4.93 -4.90 3.12
N LYS A 356 -4.23 -6.04 3.00
CA LYS A 356 -4.77 -7.37 3.32
C LYS A 356 -5.11 -7.49 4.82
N VAL A 357 -4.21 -7.06 5.70
CA VAL A 357 -4.42 -7.07 7.17
C VAL A 357 -5.63 -6.21 7.56
N ASN A 358 -5.72 -4.98 7.02
CA ASN A 358 -6.82 -4.06 7.28
C ASN A 358 -8.17 -4.61 6.76
N GLN A 359 -8.21 -5.22 5.57
CA GLN A 359 -9.41 -5.89 5.06
C GLN A 359 -9.84 -7.10 5.90
N GLN A 360 -8.89 -7.87 6.43
CA GLN A 360 -9.18 -8.98 7.34
C GLN A 360 -9.76 -8.47 8.68
N GLN A 361 -9.21 -7.39 9.24
CA GLN A 361 -9.73 -6.74 10.44
C GLN A 361 -11.13 -6.14 10.23
N GLU A 362 -11.38 -5.41 9.13
CA GLU A 362 -12.70 -4.84 8.84
C GLU A 362 -13.75 -5.95 8.61
N ARG A 363 -13.36 -7.06 7.98
CA ARG A 363 -14.22 -8.25 7.83
C ARG A 363 -14.55 -8.91 9.17
N LEU A 364 -13.61 -8.93 10.13
CA LEU A 364 -13.87 -9.41 11.49
C LEU A 364 -14.81 -8.46 12.25
N LEU A 365 -14.58 -7.14 12.17
CA LEU A 365 -15.46 -6.13 12.78
C LEU A 365 -16.92 -6.25 12.28
N LEU A 366 -17.10 -6.30 10.97
CA LEU A 366 -18.42 -6.44 10.32
C LEU A 366 -19.06 -7.83 10.48
N SER A 367 -18.37 -8.79 11.09
CA SER A 367 -18.95 -10.10 11.41
C SER A 367 -19.73 -10.10 12.73
N VAL A 368 -19.28 -9.32 13.72
CA VAL A 368 -19.88 -9.30 15.06
C VAL A 368 -20.98 -8.25 15.16
N LEU A 369 -20.76 -7.06 14.59
CA LEU A 369 -21.72 -5.95 14.64
C LEU A 369 -22.42 -5.75 13.27
N PRO A 370 -23.76 -5.56 13.24
CA PRO A 370 -24.47 -5.22 12.00
C PRO A 370 -23.91 -3.94 11.37
N ARG A 371 -23.82 -3.92 10.03
CA ARG A 371 -23.08 -2.88 9.29
C ARG A 371 -23.52 -1.45 9.59
N HIS A 372 -24.80 -1.19 9.86
CA HIS A 372 -25.26 0.16 10.20
C HIS A 372 -24.73 0.60 11.58
N VAL A 373 -24.88 -0.23 12.62
CA VAL A 373 -24.35 0.03 13.97
C VAL A 373 -22.82 0.18 13.93
N ALA A 374 -22.14 -0.73 13.24
CA ALA A 374 -20.68 -0.73 13.12
C ALA A 374 -20.14 0.56 12.47
N MET A 375 -20.86 1.12 11.48
CA MET A 375 -20.48 2.37 10.81
C MET A 375 -20.78 3.61 11.67
N GLU A 376 -21.88 3.59 12.43
CA GLU A 376 -22.22 4.67 13.37
C GLU A 376 -21.19 4.74 14.52
N MET A 377 -20.94 3.62 15.20
CA MET A 377 -19.91 3.51 16.23
C MET A 377 -18.52 3.90 15.69
N LYS A 378 -18.18 3.50 14.45
CA LYS A 378 -16.91 3.86 13.80
C LYS A 378 -16.78 5.38 13.60
N ALA A 379 -17.87 6.06 13.22
CA ALA A 379 -17.90 7.50 13.07
C ALA A 379 -17.76 8.24 14.42
N ASP A 380 -18.48 7.81 15.46
CA ASP A 380 -18.45 8.45 16.78
C ASP A 380 -17.09 8.31 17.49
N ILE A 381 -16.41 7.17 17.33
CA ILE A 381 -15.06 6.94 17.91
C ILE A 381 -13.98 7.67 17.10
N ALA A 382 -14.22 7.95 15.80
CA ALA A 382 -13.33 8.77 14.98
C ALA A 382 -13.54 10.28 15.19
N GLY A 383 -14.73 10.68 15.62
CA GLY A 383 -15.00 12.00 16.16
C GLY A 383 -14.26 12.23 17.50
N LYS A 384 -14.11 13.50 17.89
CA LYS A 384 -13.78 13.79 19.28
C LYS A 384 -15.00 13.41 20.14
N ARG A 385 -14.82 12.47 21.08
CA ARG A 385 -15.76 12.28 22.20
C ARG A 385 -16.14 13.66 22.73
N HIS A 386 -17.43 13.95 22.72
CA HIS A 386 -17.96 15.07 23.49
C HIS A 386 -18.18 14.54 24.90
N ASP A 387 -17.77 15.30 25.92
CA ASP A 387 -17.98 14.93 27.31
C ASP A 387 -19.45 15.18 27.69
N SER A 388 -20.32 14.25 27.25
CA SER A 388 -21.71 14.17 27.68
C SER A 388 -21.79 13.47 29.03
N MET A 389 -22.70 13.92 29.91
CA MET A 389 -22.93 13.34 31.25
C MET A 389 -23.50 11.91 31.26
N PHE A 390 -23.66 11.30 30.08
CA PHE A 390 -24.13 9.93 29.86
C PHE A 390 -23.39 9.33 28.67
N HIS A 391 -23.22 8.01 28.66
CA HIS A 391 -22.67 7.31 27.51
C HIS A 391 -23.69 7.19 26.37
N LYS A 392 -23.23 7.33 25.12
CA LYS A 392 -24.10 7.15 23.94
C LYS A 392 -24.48 5.67 23.80
N ILE A 393 -25.79 5.41 23.89
CA ILE A 393 -26.40 4.11 23.56
C ILE A 393 -26.70 3.99 22.06
N TYR A 394 -26.59 2.78 21.53
CA TYR A 394 -26.91 2.44 20.13
C TYR A 394 -28.06 1.44 20.13
N ILE A 395 -29.30 1.92 20.12
CA ILE A 395 -30.52 1.10 20.20
C ILE A 395 -31.49 1.50 19.09
N GLN A 396 -32.10 0.52 18.43
CA GLN A 396 -33.15 0.69 17.42
C GLN A 396 -34.36 -0.18 17.80
N LYS A 397 -35.58 0.36 17.63
CA LYS A 397 -36.85 -0.35 17.86
C LYS A 397 -37.29 -1.03 16.55
N HIS A 398 -37.70 -2.29 16.63
CA HIS A 398 -38.33 -3.02 15.53
C HIS A 398 -39.63 -3.68 16.02
N GLU A 399 -40.66 -3.57 15.19
CA GLU A 399 -41.99 -4.16 15.42
C GLU A 399 -42.24 -5.30 14.43
N ASN A 400 -43.12 -6.24 14.78
CA ASN A 400 -43.46 -7.41 13.96
C ASN A 400 -42.22 -8.26 13.62
N VAL A 401 -41.48 -8.63 14.67
CA VAL A 401 -40.39 -9.61 14.58
C VAL A 401 -40.86 -10.98 15.07
N SER A 402 -40.06 -12.02 14.83
CA SER A 402 -40.23 -13.31 15.52
C SER A 402 -38.94 -13.82 16.10
N ILE A 403 -39.05 -14.33 17.32
CA ILE A 403 -37.96 -14.54 18.27
C ILE A 403 -37.90 -16.05 18.52
N LEU A 404 -36.78 -16.69 18.20
CA LEU A 404 -36.59 -18.14 18.33
C LEU A 404 -35.44 -18.43 19.30
N PHE A 405 -35.77 -19.18 20.36
CA PHE A 405 -34.81 -19.81 21.27
C PHE A 405 -34.84 -21.32 21.05
N ALA A 406 -33.66 -21.94 20.89
CA ALA A 406 -33.54 -23.38 20.67
C ALA A 406 -32.43 -24.00 21.51
N ASP A 407 -32.80 -24.88 22.45
CA ASP A 407 -31.90 -25.48 23.45
C ASP A 407 -31.63 -26.97 23.21
N ILE A 408 -30.41 -27.42 23.51
CA ILE A 408 -29.93 -28.79 23.26
C ILE A 408 -30.17 -29.67 24.51
N CYS A 409 -31.23 -30.46 24.46
CA CYS A 409 -31.57 -31.42 25.51
C CYS A 409 -30.46 -32.46 25.71
N GLY A 410 -29.86 -32.45 26.90
CA GLY A 410 -28.81 -33.39 27.32
C GLY A 410 -27.37 -32.88 27.14
N PHE A 411 -27.18 -31.65 26.66
CA PHE A 411 -25.85 -31.10 26.40
C PHE A 411 -24.90 -31.11 27.61
N THR A 412 -25.39 -30.77 28.82
CA THR A 412 -24.55 -30.78 30.02
C THR A 412 -23.95 -32.16 30.34
N SER A 413 -24.71 -33.23 30.12
CA SER A 413 -24.21 -34.60 30.26
C SER A 413 -23.18 -34.98 29.18
N LEU A 414 -23.23 -34.32 28.01
CA LEU A 414 -22.28 -34.51 26.91
C LEU A 414 -20.98 -33.71 27.14
N SER A 415 -21.08 -32.47 27.64
CA SER A 415 -19.91 -31.64 27.95
C SER A 415 -19.04 -32.22 29.07
N ASP A 416 -19.62 -33.00 29.97
CA ASP A 416 -18.89 -33.71 31.03
C ASP A 416 -18.21 -35.02 30.55
N GLN A 417 -18.47 -35.45 29.30
CA GLN A 417 -17.91 -36.68 28.71
C GLN A 417 -16.91 -36.45 27.55
N CYS A 418 -17.03 -35.33 26.83
CA CYS A 418 -16.13 -34.98 25.71
C CYS A 418 -14.89 -34.22 26.19
N THR A 419 -13.75 -34.34 25.48
CA THR A 419 -12.64 -33.39 25.67
C THR A 419 -12.99 -32.00 25.10
N ALA A 420 -12.31 -30.95 25.58
CA ALA A 420 -12.43 -29.58 25.04
C ALA A 420 -12.42 -29.51 23.51
N GLN A 421 -11.49 -30.22 22.90
CA GLN A 421 -11.28 -30.18 21.45
C GLN A 421 -12.40 -30.89 20.68
N GLU A 422 -12.97 -31.97 21.23
CA GLU A 422 -14.11 -32.68 20.64
C GLU A 422 -15.40 -31.89 20.82
N LEU A 423 -15.61 -31.30 22.00
CA LEU A 423 -16.76 -30.46 22.31
C LEU A 423 -16.81 -29.23 21.40
N VAL A 424 -15.70 -28.49 21.27
CA VAL A 424 -15.62 -27.31 20.39
C VAL A 424 -15.76 -27.68 18.91
N ARG A 425 -15.24 -28.84 18.46
CA ARG A 425 -15.47 -29.34 17.10
C ARG A 425 -16.95 -29.62 16.85
N LEU A 426 -17.59 -30.40 17.71
CA LEU A 426 -19.00 -30.79 17.59
C LEU A 426 -19.92 -29.57 17.61
N LEU A 427 -19.71 -28.66 18.56
CA LEU A 427 -20.46 -27.41 18.65
C LEU A 427 -20.24 -26.53 17.41
N ASN A 428 -19.00 -26.38 16.94
CA ASN A 428 -18.75 -25.55 15.76
C ASN A 428 -19.30 -26.18 14.47
N GLU A 429 -19.32 -27.51 14.31
CA GLU A 429 -19.98 -28.18 13.18
C GLU A 429 -21.50 -27.98 13.23
N LEU A 430 -22.11 -28.21 14.40
CA LEU A 430 -23.55 -28.04 14.60
C LEU A 430 -24.00 -26.59 14.40
N PHE A 431 -23.32 -25.63 15.05
CA PHE A 431 -23.65 -24.21 14.92
C PHE A 431 -23.28 -23.64 13.55
N ALA A 432 -22.25 -24.13 12.85
CA ALA A 432 -22.00 -23.75 11.45
C ALA A 432 -23.05 -24.30 10.47
N ARG A 433 -23.79 -25.36 10.85
CA ARG A 433 -24.99 -25.82 10.14
C ARG A 433 -26.20 -24.94 10.47
N PHE A 434 -26.43 -24.60 11.74
CA PHE A 434 -27.52 -23.67 12.13
C PHE A 434 -27.31 -22.26 11.57
N ASP A 435 -26.08 -21.71 11.54
CA ASP A 435 -25.74 -20.45 10.86
C ASP A 435 -26.14 -20.43 9.38
N ARG A 436 -26.11 -21.60 8.73
CA ARG A 436 -26.47 -21.77 7.32
C ARG A 436 -28.00 -21.83 7.15
N LEU A 437 -28.68 -22.64 7.96
CA LEU A 437 -30.15 -22.69 8.01
C LEU A 437 -30.75 -21.33 8.37
N ALA A 438 -30.11 -20.59 9.27
CA ALA A 438 -30.51 -19.23 9.62
C ALA A 438 -30.35 -18.28 8.42
N GLN A 439 -29.26 -18.37 7.66
CA GLN A 439 -29.12 -17.59 6.42
C GLN A 439 -30.16 -17.99 5.36
N GLU A 440 -30.45 -19.28 5.22
CA GLU A 440 -31.40 -19.82 4.21
C GLU A 440 -32.85 -19.42 4.56
N ASN A 441 -33.26 -19.51 5.82
CA ASN A 441 -34.54 -19.01 6.34
C ASN A 441 -34.55 -17.51 6.65
N SER A 442 -33.48 -16.77 6.31
CA SER A 442 -33.36 -15.32 6.54
C SER A 442 -33.60 -14.88 8.01
N CYS A 443 -33.22 -15.72 8.97
CA CYS A 443 -33.16 -15.42 10.41
C CYS A 443 -31.76 -14.87 10.77
N LEU A 444 -31.71 -13.78 11.55
CA LEU A 444 -30.47 -13.23 12.07
C LEU A 444 -30.08 -13.93 13.37
N ARG A 445 -28.97 -14.70 13.38
CA ARG A 445 -28.36 -15.14 14.65
C ARG A 445 -27.89 -13.92 15.44
N ILE A 446 -28.42 -13.79 16.65
CA ILE A 446 -28.02 -12.78 17.62
C ILE A 446 -26.80 -13.31 18.38
N LYS A 447 -26.97 -14.38 19.16
CA LYS A 447 -26.03 -14.82 20.19
C LYS A 447 -26.10 -16.33 20.44
N LEU A 448 -25.05 -16.89 21.00
CA LEU A 448 -25.07 -18.22 21.62
C LEU A 448 -25.08 -18.06 23.14
N LEU A 449 -25.97 -18.77 23.83
CA LEU A 449 -26.14 -18.73 25.28
C LEU A 449 -25.85 -20.11 25.86
N GLY A 450 -24.58 -20.51 25.84
CA GLY A 450 -24.14 -21.85 26.25
C GLY A 450 -24.47 -22.89 25.18
N ASP A 451 -25.44 -23.75 25.48
CA ASP A 451 -26.10 -24.72 24.59
C ASP A 451 -27.18 -24.08 23.70
N CYS A 452 -27.82 -23.00 24.17
CA CYS A 452 -28.97 -22.41 23.49
C CYS A 452 -28.57 -21.51 22.30
N TYR A 453 -29.17 -21.77 21.14
CA TYR A 453 -29.05 -20.97 19.92
C TYR A 453 -30.18 -19.93 19.85
N TYR A 454 -29.81 -18.65 19.68
CA TYR A 454 -30.75 -17.53 19.71
C TYR A 454 -30.73 -16.72 18.39
N CYS A 455 -31.87 -16.65 17.71
CA CYS A 455 -32.02 -15.91 16.45
C CYS A 455 -33.38 -15.21 16.31
N VAL A 456 -33.42 -14.13 15.51
CA VAL A 456 -34.61 -13.30 15.29
C VAL A 456 -34.86 -13.11 13.79
N SER A 457 -36.12 -13.21 13.38
CA SER A 457 -36.61 -12.93 12.03
C SER A 457 -37.30 -11.56 11.99
N GLY A 458 -37.10 -10.79 10.92
CA GLY A 458 -37.51 -9.38 10.84
C GLY A 458 -36.45 -8.37 11.33
N LEU A 459 -35.21 -8.82 11.58
CA LEU A 459 -34.04 -7.97 11.86
C LEU A 459 -32.93 -8.18 10.82
N PRO A 460 -32.19 -7.14 10.40
CA PRO A 460 -32.45 -5.71 10.68
C PRO A 460 -33.53 -5.10 9.77
N GLU A 461 -33.88 -5.78 8.67
CA GLU A 461 -34.93 -5.35 7.76
C GLU A 461 -36.26 -6.05 8.15
N PRO A 462 -37.35 -5.29 8.40
CA PRO A 462 -38.64 -5.86 8.76
C PRO A 462 -39.24 -6.62 7.57
N ARG A 463 -39.90 -7.75 7.83
CA ARG A 463 -40.53 -8.58 6.80
C ARG A 463 -41.92 -9.05 7.23
N PRO A 464 -42.91 -9.16 6.32
CA PRO A 464 -44.25 -9.63 6.65
C PRO A 464 -44.33 -11.15 6.91
N ASP A 465 -43.37 -11.93 6.44
CA ASP A 465 -43.30 -13.39 6.57
C ASP A 465 -42.48 -13.85 7.79
N HIS A 466 -42.20 -12.93 8.72
CA HIS A 466 -41.24 -13.11 9.81
C HIS A 466 -41.51 -14.39 10.64
N ALA A 467 -42.77 -14.67 10.96
CA ALA A 467 -43.17 -15.84 11.74
C ALA A 467 -43.00 -17.17 10.98
N ASN A 468 -43.35 -17.20 9.69
CA ASN A 468 -43.18 -18.38 8.84
C ASN A 468 -41.70 -18.77 8.73
N CYS A 469 -40.81 -17.78 8.58
CA CYS A 469 -39.36 -17.98 8.55
C CYS A 469 -38.83 -18.62 9.84
N CYS A 470 -39.27 -18.13 11.01
CA CYS A 470 -38.88 -18.73 12.30
C CYS A 470 -39.43 -20.16 12.48
N VAL A 471 -40.65 -20.45 12.03
CA VAL A 471 -41.20 -21.81 12.11
C VAL A 471 -40.42 -22.78 11.22
N GLN A 472 -40.13 -22.40 9.96
CA GLN A 472 -39.35 -23.25 9.07
C GLN A 472 -37.93 -23.47 9.61
N MET A 473 -37.26 -22.42 10.10
CA MET A 473 -35.99 -22.54 10.81
C MET A 473 -36.06 -23.53 11.97
N GLY A 474 -37.11 -23.48 12.79
CA GLY A 474 -37.33 -24.42 13.89
C GLY A 474 -37.52 -25.87 13.44
N LEU A 475 -38.17 -26.11 12.30
CA LEU A 475 -38.32 -27.45 11.71
C LEU A 475 -36.95 -27.96 11.20
N ASP A 476 -36.26 -27.13 10.41
CA ASP A 476 -34.95 -27.47 9.83
C ASP A 476 -33.90 -27.76 10.92
N MET A 477 -33.96 -27.09 12.08
CA MET A 477 -33.12 -27.37 13.24
C MET A 477 -33.41 -28.75 13.86
N ILE A 478 -34.68 -29.15 13.95
CA ILE A 478 -35.10 -30.46 14.50
C ILE A 478 -34.70 -31.62 13.57
N ASP A 479 -34.79 -31.42 12.25
CA ASP A 479 -34.28 -32.36 11.25
C ASP A 479 -32.73 -32.40 11.26
N ALA A 480 -32.08 -31.25 11.45
CA ALA A 480 -30.62 -31.18 11.52
C ALA A 480 -30.03 -31.87 12.75
N ILE A 481 -30.59 -31.66 13.95
CA ILE A 481 -30.13 -32.34 15.18
C ILE A 481 -30.44 -33.85 15.14
N THR A 482 -31.55 -34.25 14.51
CA THR A 482 -31.87 -35.66 14.23
C THR A 482 -30.78 -36.32 13.39
N LEU A 483 -30.40 -35.71 12.27
CA LEU A 483 -29.32 -36.25 11.42
C LEU A 483 -27.96 -36.29 12.16
N VAL A 484 -27.67 -35.32 13.04
CA VAL A 484 -26.43 -35.32 13.84
C VAL A 484 -26.43 -36.43 14.90
N ARG A 485 -27.56 -36.68 15.59
CA ARG A 485 -27.71 -37.86 16.48
C ARG A 485 -27.42 -39.15 15.72
N ASP A 486 -28.05 -39.33 14.56
CA ASP A 486 -27.99 -40.57 13.79
C ASP A 486 -26.59 -40.80 13.16
N VAL A 487 -25.75 -39.76 13.05
CA VAL A 487 -24.36 -39.83 12.58
C VAL A 487 -23.34 -40.00 13.73
N MET A 488 -23.55 -39.33 14.85
CA MET A 488 -22.59 -39.29 15.97
C MET A 488 -22.88 -40.34 17.06
N ASP A 489 -24.01 -41.05 16.98
CA ASP A 489 -24.50 -42.01 18.00
C ASP A 489 -24.70 -41.40 19.41
N VAL A 490 -24.98 -40.09 19.46
CA VAL A 490 -25.25 -39.35 20.70
C VAL A 490 -26.73 -39.02 20.80
N ASN A 491 -27.39 -39.46 21.87
CA ASN A 491 -28.83 -39.24 22.12
C ASN A 491 -29.17 -37.78 22.52
N VAL A 492 -28.94 -36.84 21.61
CA VAL A 492 -29.37 -35.43 21.72
C VAL A 492 -30.75 -35.21 21.08
N ASN A 493 -31.43 -34.17 21.56
CA ASN A 493 -32.67 -33.64 20.99
C ASN A 493 -32.72 -32.12 21.24
N MET A 494 -33.70 -31.42 20.68
CA MET A 494 -33.81 -29.96 20.77
C MET A 494 -35.21 -29.52 21.21
N ARG A 495 -35.29 -28.48 22.05
CA ARG A 495 -36.52 -27.71 22.29
C ARG A 495 -36.48 -26.47 21.42
N VAL A 496 -37.63 -26.04 20.90
CA VAL A 496 -37.73 -24.78 20.16
C VAL A 496 -38.92 -23.98 20.68
N GLY A 497 -38.66 -22.79 21.22
CA GLY A 497 -39.66 -21.81 21.61
C GLY A 497 -39.69 -20.64 20.63
N ILE A 498 -40.87 -20.26 20.15
CA ILE A 498 -41.07 -19.11 19.27
C ILE A 498 -42.15 -18.17 19.83
N HIS A 499 -41.87 -16.88 19.78
CA HIS A 499 -42.84 -15.82 20.01
C HIS A 499 -42.72 -14.72 18.94
N SER A 500 -43.76 -13.90 18.78
CA SER A 500 -43.85 -12.85 17.75
C SER A 500 -44.36 -11.56 18.39
N GLY A 501 -43.61 -10.46 18.21
CA GLY A 501 -43.82 -9.23 18.97
C GLY A 501 -42.91 -8.07 18.53
N ARG A 502 -42.53 -7.21 19.47
CA ARG A 502 -41.63 -6.05 19.28
C ARG A 502 -40.31 -6.26 20.03
N VAL A 503 -39.26 -5.58 19.59
CA VAL A 503 -37.94 -5.62 20.25
C VAL A 503 -37.19 -4.30 20.13
N HIS A 504 -36.34 -4.04 21.13
CA HIS A 504 -35.24 -3.09 21.04
C HIS A 504 -33.96 -3.89 20.77
N CYS A 505 -33.21 -3.59 19.71
CA CYS A 505 -31.95 -4.24 19.40
C CYS A 505 -30.81 -3.23 19.30
N GLY A 506 -29.59 -3.61 19.72
CA GLY A 506 -28.51 -2.65 19.90
C GLY A 506 -27.27 -3.19 20.59
N VAL A 507 -26.47 -2.27 21.12
CA VAL A 507 -25.23 -2.54 21.87
C VAL A 507 -25.24 -1.74 23.17
N LEU A 508 -24.86 -2.38 24.28
CA LEU A 508 -24.73 -1.77 25.62
C LEU A 508 -23.33 -1.99 26.19
N GLY A 509 -22.91 -1.09 27.08
CA GLY A 509 -21.64 -1.15 27.81
C GLY A 509 -20.44 -0.63 27.02
N LEU A 510 -19.28 -0.59 27.69
CA LEU A 510 -18.02 -0.08 27.14
C LEU A 510 -17.10 -1.23 26.68
N CYS A 511 -17.13 -2.36 27.39
CA CYS A 511 -16.33 -3.54 27.12
C CYS A 511 -17.16 -4.68 26.52
N LYS A 512 -16.56 -5.45 25.60
CA LYS A 512 -17.15 -6.66 24.98
C LYS A 512 -18.48 -6.39 24.28
N TRP A 513 -18.43 -5.46 23.32
CA TRP A 513 -19.58 -5.12 22.48
C TRP A 513 -20.13 -6.33 21.73
N GLN A 514 -21.40 -6.62 22.01
CA GLN A 514 -22.20 -7.65 21.37
C GLN A 514 -23.52 -7.00 20.93
N PHE A 515 -24.00 -7.36 19.74
CA PHE A 515 -25.34 -6.97 19.31
C PHE A 515 -26.35 -7.90 19.98
N ASP A 516 -27.24 -7.34 20.79
CA ASP A 516 -28.22 -8.08 21.61
C ASP A 516 -29.61 -7.42 21.54
N VAL A 517 -30.61 -8.05 22.15
CA VAL A 517 -32.03 -7.74 21.92
C VAL A 517 -32.84 -7.80 23.23
N TRP A 518 -33.62 -6.75 23.52
CA TRP A 518 -34.37 -6.56 24.77
C TRP A 518 -35.85 -6.23 24.51
N SER A 519 -36.75 -6.97 25.17
CA SER A 519 -38.16 -6.63 25.44
C SER A 519 -38.74 -7.69 26.38
N ASN A 520 -39.90 -7.42 26.97
CA ASN A 520 -40.76 -8.44 27.58
C ASN A 520 -41.07 -9.60 26.61
N ASP A 521 -41.23 -9.31 25.32
CA ASP A 521 -41.51 -10.29 24.27
C ASP A 521 -40.32 -11.28 24.08
N VAL A 522 -39.07 -10.83 24.26
CA VAL A 522 -37.87 -11.70 24.29
C VAL A 522 -37.90 -12.63 25.50
N THR A 523 -38.30 -12.10 26.66
CA THR A 523 -38.41 -12.88 27.90
C THR A 523 -39.48 -13.97 27.77
N LEU A 524 -40.61 -13.66 27.13
CA LEU A 524 -41.65 -14.65 26.82
C LEU A 524 -41.13 -15.74 25.87
N ALA A 525 -40.39 -15.40 24.81
CA ALA A 525 -39.80 -16.37 23.89
C ALA A 525 -38.87 -17.38 24.60
N ASN A 526 -38.07 -16.91 25.56
CA ASN A 526 -37.21 -17.75 26.39
C ASN A 526 -38.04 -18.69 27.31
N GLN A 527 -39.07 -18.16 27.99
CA GLN A 527 -39.98 -18.97 28.81
C GLN A 527 -40.77 -20.02 27.98
N MET A 528 -40.99 -19.73 26.70
CA MET A 528 -41.62 -20.64 25.74
C MET A 528 -40.72 -21.80 25.32
N GLU A 529 -39.40 -21.59 25.17
CA GLU A 529 -38.43 -22.70 25.02
C GLU A 529 -38.50 -23.60 26.26
N SER A 530 -38.32 -23.01 27.44
CA SER A 530 -38.14 -23.79 28.67
C SER A 530 -39.41 -24.55 29.09
N GLY A 531 -40.59 -24.03 28.71
CA GLY A 531 -41.88 -24.71 28.79
C GLY A 531 -42.21 -25.62 27.59
N GLY A 532 -41.32 -25.76 26.61
CA GLY A 532 -41.50 -26.56 25.41
C GLY A 532 -41.33 -28.08 25.61
N ILE A 533 -41.42 -28.83 24.51
CA ILE A 533 -41.29 -30.29 24.48
C ILE A 533 -40.16 -30.66 23.49
N PRO A 534 -39.20 -31.54 23.85
CA PRO A 534 -38.13 -31.94 22.94
C PRO A 534 -38.65 -32.54 21.63
N GLY A 535 -38.09 -32.11 20.49
CA GLY A 535 -38.50 -32.51 19.15
C GLY A 535 -39.77 -31.81 18.64
N ARG A 536 -40.27 -30.76 19.31
CA ARG A 536 -41.48 -30.01 18.93
C ARG A 536 -41.26 -28.50 19.05
N ILE A 537 -41.93 -27.74 18.18
CA ILE A 537 -41.93 -26.27 18.21
C ILE A 537 -43.12 -25.78 19.03
N HIS A 538 -42.85 -24.93 20.02
CA HIS A 538 -43.81 -24.37 20.97
C HIS A 538 -44.00 -22.87 20.70
N ILE A 539 -45.23 -22.44 20.40
CA ILE A 539 -45.57 -21.09 19.94
C ILE A 539 -46.66 -20.43 20.78
N THR A 540 -46.68 -19.09 20.86
CA THR A 540 -47.79 -18.36 21.52
C THR A 540 -48.96 -18.14 20.58
N ALA A 541 -50.11 -17.78 21.14
CA ALA A 541 -51.28 -17.33 20.37
C ALA A 541 -50.94 -16.20 19.36
N ASP A 542 -50.02 -15.31 19.70
CA ASP A 542 -49.63 -14.18 18.85
C ASP A 542 -48.86 -14.63 17.61
N THR A 543 -47.89 -15.55 17.77
CA THR A 543 -47.24 -16.20 16.65
C THR A 543 -48.26 -16.90 15.74
N LEU A 544 -49.25 -17.60 16.33
CA LEU A 544 -50.32 -18.24 15.55
C LEU A 544 -51.13 -17.22 14.71
N LYS A 545 -51.38 -16.00 15.20
CA LYS A 545 -52.04 -14.93 14.41
C LYS A 545 -51.24 -14.58 13.15
N TYR A 546 -49.91 -14.50 13.24
CA TYR A 546 -49.04 -14.19 12.10
C TYR A 546 -48.83 -15.39 11.14
N LEU A 547 -48.95 -16.64 11.62
CA LEU A 547 -48.92 -17.85 10.78
C LEU A 547 -50.25 -18.09 10.05
N GLY A 548 -51.37 -17.62 10.60
CA GLY A 548 -52.70 -17.91 10.09
C GLY A 548 -52.96 -19.42 10.03
N ASN A 549 -53.42 -19.90 8.87
CA ASN A 549 -53.73 -21.31 8.63
C ASN A 549 -52.57 -22.08 7.95
N ALA A 550 -51.34 -21.56 7.95
CA ALA A 550 -50.21 -22.18 7.24
C ALA A 550 -49.74 -23.51 7.86
N TYR A 551 -49.96 -23.72 9.16
CA TYR A 551 -49.52 -24.90 9.90
C TYR A 551 -50.65 -25.47 10.75
N GLN A 552 -50.71 -26.79 10.91
CA GLN A 552 -51.59 -27.44 11.87
C GLN A 552 -50.98 -27.35 13.27
N VAL A 553 -51.82 -27.01 14.27
CA VAL A 553 -51.38 -26.84 15.66
C VAL A 553 -52.28 -27.60 16.64
N GLU A 554 -51.70 -28.00 17.77
CA GLU A 554 -52.39 -28.63 18.90
C GLU A 554 -52.22 -27.76 20.18
N PRO A 555 -53.11 -27.86 21.19
CA PRO A 555 -52.97 -27.10 22.43
C PRO A 555 -51.72 -27.51 23.22
N GLY A 556 -50.79 -26.58 23.39
CA GLY A 556 -49.48 -26.84 24.00
C GLY A 556 -49.49 -26.96 25.52
N HIS A 557 -50.51 -26.41 26.19
CA HIS A 557 -50.71 -26.43 27.64
C HIS A 557 -49.46 -25.99 28.45
N GLY A 558 -48.74 -24.95 28.00
CA GLY A 558 -47.48 -24.49 28.59
C GLY A 558 -47.53 -24.19 30.08
N GLY A 559 -48.65 -23.63 30.58
CA GLY A 559 -48.89 -23.35 32.00
C GLY A 559 -48.97 -24.58 32.93
N LYS A 560 -48.89 -25.81 32.40
CA LYS A 560 -48.67 -27.03 33.21
C LYS A 560 -47.18 -27.33 33.44
N ARG A 561 -46.28 -26.74 32.66
CA ARG A 561 -44.82 -27.02 32.64
C ARG A 561 -43.96 -25.84 33.07
N ASN A 562 -44.44 -24.60 32.90
CA ASN A 562 -43.76 -23.38 33.31
C ASN A 562 -44.71 -22.50 34.14
N THR A 563 -44.25 -22.02 35.30
CA THR A 563 -45.02 -21.13 36.19
C THR A 563 -45.28 -19.78 35.54
N PHE A 564 -44.29 -19.17 34.88
CA PHE A 564 -44.44 -17.86 34.24
C PHE A 564 -45.60 -17.84 33.23
N LEU A 565 -45.72 -18.89 32.40
CA LEU A 565 -46.79 -19.04 31.41
C LEU A 565 -48.17 -19.27 32.05
N LYS A 566 -48.20 -19.84 33.26
CA LYS A 566 -49.43 -20.07 34.05
C LYS A 566 -49.89 -18.78 34.73
N ASP A 567 -48.97 -18.07 35.36
CA ASP A 567 -49.26 -16.91 36.20
C ASP A 567 -49.66 -15.69 35.34
N HIS A 568 -49.14 -15.60 34.11
CA HIS A 568 -49.58 -14.66 33.08
C HIS A 568 -50.72 -15.20 32.18
N ASN A 569 -51.22 -16.41 32.46
CA ASN A 569 -52.33 -17.08 31.76
C ASN A 569 -52.22 -17.11 30.21
N ILE A 570 -51.03 -17.47 29.70
CA ILE A 570 -50.69 -17.34 28.27
C ILE A 570 -51.16 -18.56 27.46
N GLU A 571 -51.95 -18.31 26.41
CA GLU A 571 -52.34 -19.34 25.44
C GLU A 571 -51.14 -19.79 24.59
N THR A 572 -50.98 -21.11 24.51
CA THR A 572 -49.78 -21.78 23.97
C THR A 572 -50.15 -22.99 23.13
N TYR A 573 -49.46 -23.13 22.01
CA TYR A 573 -49.73 -24.13 20.97
C TYR A 573 -48.44 -24.87 20.60
N LEU A 574 -48.56 -26.11 20.15
CA LEU A 574 -47.45 -26.88 19.57
C LEU A 574 -47.73 -27.09 18.09
N ILE A 575 -46.72 -26.89 17.24
CA ILE A 575 -46.85 -27.16 15.81
C ILE A 575 -46.83 -28.67 15.59
N VAL A 576 -47.84 -29.19 14.90
CA VAL A 576 -47.91 -30.58 14.46
C VAL A 576 -47.01 -30.71 13.22
N PRO A 577 -45.95 -31.55 13.23
CA PRO A 577 -45.15 -31.78 12.03
C PRO A 577 -46.06 -32.33 10.92
N PRO A 578 -45.94 -31.86 9.67
CA PRO A 578 -46.75 -32.40 8.57
C PRO A 578 -46.46 -33.89 8.39
N GLU A 579 -47.51 -34.71 8.21
CA GLU A 579 -47.35 -36.16 8.07
C GLU A 579 -46.38 -36.50 6.93
N THR A 580 -45.38 -37.33 7.24
CA THR A 580 -44.13 -37.44 6.46
C THR A 580 -44.28 -38.20 5.14
N THR A 581 -44.85 -37.52 4.14
CA THR A 581 -44.80 -37.95 2.73
C THR A 581 -43.45 -37.60 2.07
N TYR A 582 -42.43 -37.17 2.82
CA TYR A 582 -41.09 -36.85 2.31
C TYR A 582 -39.91 -37.45 3.09
N VAL A 583 -39.91 -38.78 3.23
CA VAL A 583 -38.63 -39.51 3.16
C VAL A 583 -38.39 -39.91 1.70
N SER A 584 -37.24 -39.50 1.14
CA SER A 584 -36.61 -40.03 -0.10
C SER A 584 -37.02 -39.54 -1.51
N GLN A 585 -37.65 -38.36 -1.73
CA GLN A 585 -37.86 -37.84 -3.10
C GLN A 585 -36.94 -36.69 -3.56
N TYR A 586 -36.60 -35.69 -2.73
CA TYR A 586 -35.74 -34.58 -3.18
C TYR A 586 -34.29 -34.99 -3.51
N TYR A 587 -33.80 -36.10 -2.94
CA TYR A 587 -32.49 -36.69 -3.26
C TYR A 587 -32.53 -37.74 -4.38
N LYS A 588 -33.66 -37.91 -5.09
CA LYS A 588 -33.87 -39.02 -6.04
C LYS A 588 -34.16 -38.58 -7.47
N LYS A 589 -33.40 -37.58 -7.97
CA LYS A 589 -33.49 -37.11 -9.37
C LYS A 589 -32.14 -36.96 -10.08
N GLN A 590 -31.23 -37.91 -9.86
CA GLN A 590 -30.14 -38.24 -10.79
C GLN A 590 -30.14 -39.75 -11.08
N SER A 591 -29.59 -40.13 -12.23
CA SER A 591 -29.81 -41.43 -12.88
C SER A 591 -29.23 -42.63 -12.13
N PRO A 592 -29.89 -43.81 -12.16
CA PRO A 592 -29.33 -45.03 -11.58
C PRO A 592 -28.19 -45.57 -12.44
N GLY A 593 -26.94 -45.46 -11.95
CA GLY A 593 -25.80 -45.99 -12.68
C GLY A 593 -24.43 -45.54 -12.19
N HIS A 594 -24.03 -46.00 -10.99
CA HIS A 594 -22.72 -46.59 -10.66
C HIS A 594 -22.78 -47.17 -9.23
N ALA A 595 -22.01 -48.21 -8.95
CA ALA A 595 -22.09 -48.92 -7.67
C ALA A 595 -21.49 -48.09 -6.52
N TYR A 596 -22.18 -48.07 -5.37
CA TYR A 596 -21.74 -47.38 -4.17
C TYR A 596 -20.55 -48.13 -3.56
N ASN A 597 -19.38 -47.51 -3.47
CA ASN A 597 -18.19 -48.08 -2.84
C ASN A 597 -17.56 -47.05 -1.90
N GLY A 598 -17.26 -47.47 -0.67
CA GLY A 598 -17.27 -46.58 0.51
C GLY A 598 -16.30 -45.40 0.46
N ASN A 599 -16.81 -44.17 0.61
CA ASN A 599 -16.02 -42.94 0.75
C ASN A 599 -16.80 -41.79 1.43
N ILE A 600 -17.68 -42.09 2.40
CA ILE A 600 -18.45 -41.06 3.15
C ILE A 600 -17.52 -40.04 3.84
N SER A 601 -16.31 -40.47 4.23
CA SER A 601 -15.21 -39.64 4.73
C SER A 601 -14.67 -38.57 3.73
N LYS A 602 -15.17 -38.53 2.49
CA LYS A 602 -14.88 -37.44 1.53
C LYS A 602 -15.93 -36.34 1.55
N GLU A 603 -17.20 -36.60 1.83
CA GLU A 603 -18.22 -35.54 1.90
C GLU A 603 -18.08 -34.73 3.20
N PHE A 604 -17.72 -35.36 4.31
CA PHE A 604 -17.27 -34.65 5.52
C PHE A 604 -16.00 -33.80 5.31
N ARG A 605 -15.21 -34.08 4.27
CA ARG A 605 -14.05 -33.24 3.86
C ARG A 605 -14.39 -32.10 2.88
N ILE A 606 -15.64 -31.97 2.44
CA ILE A 606 -16.06 -30.90 1.51
C ILE A 606 -16.49 -29.62 2.26
N MET A 607 -16.60 -29.64 3.60
CA MET A 607 -17.04 -28.49 4.41
C MET A 607 -16.20 -27.21 4.24
N GLY A 608 -14.94 -27.30 3.78
CA GLY A 608 -14.04 -26.16 3.55
C GLY A 608 -14.00 -25.59 2.12
N HIS A 609 -14.86 -26.04 1.18
CA HIS A 609 -14.73 -25.66 -0.23
C HIS A 609 -15.99 -25.11 -0.89
N ASN A 610 -16.19 -23.79 -0.75
CA ASN A 610 -16.94 -23.01 -1.74
C ASN A 610 -16.36 -21.60 -1.99
N GLN A 611 -15.03 -21.51 -2.07
CA GLN A 611 -14.33 -20.42 -2.78
C GLN A 611 -13.51 -21.03 -3.92
N ARG A 612 -13.91 -20.78 -5.17
CA ARG A 612 -13.11 -21.13 -6.35
C ARG A 612 -12.09 -20.03 -6.62
N HIS A 613 -10.85 -20.20 -6.16
CA HIS A 613 -9.68 -19.80 -6.93
C HIS A 613 -8.46 -20.65 -6.53
N ASN A 614 -7.77 -21.16 -7.56
CA ASN A 614 -6.51 -21.93 -7.60
C ASN A 614 -5.87 -22.37 -6.26
N THR A 615 -6.01 -23.66 -5.95
CA THR A 615 -5.11 -24.36 -5.02
C THR A 615 -3.72 -24.51 -5.63
N PHE A 616 -2.77 -23.66 -5.20
CA PHE A 616 -1.35 -24.01 -5.17
C PHE A 616 -1.02 -24.73 -3.86
N THR A 617 -0.02 -25.60 -3.87
CA THR A 617 0.40 -26.38 -2.69
C THR A 617 1.33 -25.55 -1.80
N CYS A 618 0.89 -25.24 -0.58
CA CYS A 618 1.69 -24.53 0.43
C CYS A 618 2.95 -25.31 0.85
N LYS A 619 4.06 -25.06 0.16
CA LYS A 619 5.44 -25.24 0.66
C LYS A 619 6.41 -24.14 0.23
N ASP A 620 6.04 -23.29 -0.74
CA ASP A 620 6.89 -22.23 -1.30
C ASP A 620 6.20 -20.86 -1.24
N GLU A 621 5.74 -20.45 -0.05
CA GLU A 621 4.95 -19.22 0.14
C GLU A 621 5.67 -17.87 -0.11
N PRO A 622 7.02 -17.75 -0.14
CA PRO A 622 7.66 -16.49 -0.53
C PRO A 622 7.37 -16.06 -1.99
N GLU A 623 7.08 -16.99 -2.91
CA GLU A 623 6.95 -16.65 -4.34
C GLU A 623 5.58 -16.04 -4.67
N VAL A 624 4.49 -16.61 -4.17
CA VAL A 624 3.11 -16.16 -4.47
C VAL A 624 2.89 -14.68 -4.12
N HIS A 625 3.42 -14.22 -2.98
CA HIS A 625 3.28 -12.81 -2.57
C HIS A 625 4.17 -11.86 -3.41
N ASN A 626 5.26 -12.35 -4.02
CA ASN A 626 6.04 -11.57 -4.96
C ASN A 626 5.33 -11.46 -6.32
N ASP A 627 4.73 -12.55 -6.81
CA ASP A 627 4.02 -12.57 -8.09
C ASP A 627 2.81 -11.61 -8.10
N GLU A 628 2.01 -11.53 -7.03
CA GLU A 628 0.91 -10.55 -6.92
C GLU A 628 1.42 -9.09 -6.92
N VAL A 629 2.53 -8.82 -6.22
CA VAL A 629 3.15 -7.47 -6.18
C VAL A 629 3.64 -7.08 -7.56
N ASP A 630 4.27 -8.01 -8.28
CA ASP A 630 4.81 -7.78 -9.61
C ASP A 630 3.70 -7.70 -10.68
N GLU A 631 2.61 -8.47 -10.57
CA GLU A 631 1.41 -8.29 -11.41
C GLU A 631 0.75 -6.92 -11.15
N TYR A 632 0.59 -6.51 -9.88
CA TYR A 632 0.07 -5.18 -9.56
C TYR A 632 0.97 -4.07 -10.11
N LEU A 633 2.30 -4.21 -9.98
CA LEU A 633 3.25 -3.23 -10.52
C LEU A 633 3.20 -3.18 -12.06
N LEU A 634 3.06 -4.33 -12.72
CA LEU A 634 2.85 -4.43 -14.17
C LEU A 634 1.57 -3.71 -14.59
N CYS A 635 0.43 -3.97 -13.93
CA CYS A 635 -0.82 -3.29 -14.19
C CYS A 635 -0.74 -1.78 -13.92
N ALA A 636 -0.01 -1.35 -12.89
CA ALA A 636 0.22 0.06 -12.59
C ALA A 636 1.10 0.74 -13.66
N ILE A 637 2.17 0.09 -14.12
CA ILE A 637 3.02 0.54 -15.24
C ILE A 637 2.21 0.58 -16.54
N ASP A 638 1.31 -0.38 -16.76
CA ASP A 638 0.49 -0.43 -17.96
C ASP A 638 -0.62 0.64 -17.98
N ALA A 639 -1.24 0.95 -16.83
CA ALA A 639 -2.37 1.89 -16.73
C ALA A 639 -1.99 3.36 -16.45
N ARG A 640 -0.85 3.64 -15.80
CA ARG A 640 -0.54 4.98 -15.24
C ARG A 640 0.40 5.77 -16.15
N SER A 641 -0.17 6.60 -17.05
CA SER A 641 0.65 7.46 -17.92
C SER A 641 1.37 8.57 -17.14
N ILE A 642 2.69 8.59 -17.25
CA ILE A 642 3.61 9.59 -16.65
C ILE A 642 3.16 11.01 -16.99
N ASP A 643 2.73 11.25 -18.23
CA ASP A 643 2.28 12.56 -18.72
C ASP A 643 0.99 13.05 -18.04
N ARG A 644 0.08 12.15 -17.63
CA ARG A 644 -1.15 12.54 -16.91
C ARG A 644 -0.83 13.05 -15.52
N LEU A 645 0.08 12.39 -14.81
CA LEU A 645 0.56 12.83 -13.49
C LEU A 645 1.32 14.17 -13.61
N LYS A 646 2.23 14.28 -14.59
CA LYS A 646 2.93 15.54 -14.91
C LYS A 646 1.95 16.69 -15.19
N ALA A 647 0.90 16.43 -15.97
CA ALA A 647 -0.13 17.43 -16.31
C ALA A 647 -1.09 17.77 -15.14
N GLN A 648 -1.16 16.94 -14.10
CA GLN A 648 -1.98 17.16 -12.91
C GLN A 648 -1.22 17.93 -11.82
N TYR A 649 -0.02 17.48 -11.47
CA TYR A 649 0.72 17.97 -10.28
C TYR A 649 1.77 19.06 -10.58
N CYS A 650 2.27 19.15 -11.81
CA CYS A 650 3.30 20.12 -12.19
C CYS A 650 2.77 21.25 -13.10
N TYR A 651 3.55 22.33 -13.19
CA TYR A 651 3.44 23.31 -14.28
C TYR A 651 4.21 22.84 -15.52
N PRO A 652 3.72 23.08 -16.75
CA PRO A 652 4.28 22.46 -17.96
C PRO A 652 5.67 22.98 -18.35
N ILE A 653 6.00 24.23 -18.01
CA ILE A 653 7.26 24.90 -18.41
C ILE A 653 8.25 24.98 -17.24
N THR A 654 7.78 25.36 -16.05
CA THR A 654 8.63 25.56 -14.87
C THR A 654 8.90 24.27 -14.08
N LEU A 655 8.16 23.18 -14.38
CA LEU A 655 8.19 21.86 -13.73
C LEU A 655 7.95 21.80 -12.22
N LYS A 656 7.93 22.95 -11.52
CA LYS A 656 7.49 23.10 -10.12
C LYS A 656 6.14 22.44 -9.88
N PHE A 657 5.98 21.91 -8.66
CA PHE A 657 4.68 21.45 -8.19
C PHE A 657 3.70 22.62 -8.07
N ARG A 658 2.40 22.34 -8.25
CA ARG A 658 1.33 23.33 -8.08
C ARG A 658 1.07 23.66 -6.62
N ASP A 659 1.26 22.69 -5.73
CA ASP A 659 1.25 22.93 -4.29
C ASP A 659 2.66 23.35 -3.82
N ASN A 660 2.71 24.51 -3.16
CA ASN A 660 3.90 25.07 -2.56
C ASN A 660 4.40 24.23 -1.37
N ASN A 661 3.53 23.50 -0.67
CA ASN A 661 3.93 22.61 0.43
C ASN A 661 4.77 21.44 -0.09
N ILE A 662 4.36 20.83 -1.20
CA ILE A 662 5.10 19.74 -1.86
C ILE A 662 6.44 20.26 -2.42
N GLU A 663 6.48 21.46 -3.02
CA GLU A 663 7.74 22.09 -3.45
C GLU A 663 8.67 22.40 -2.26
N GLN A 664 8.13 22.80 -1.10
CA GLN A 664 8.91 22.97 0.14
C GLN A 664 9.45 21.64 0.67
N LYS A 665 8.62 20.57 0.75
CA LYS A 665 9.09 19.22 1.11
C LYS A 665 10.23 18.78 0.15
N TYR A 666 10.07 18.97 -1.16
CA TYR A 666 11.06 18.63 -2.20
C TYR A 666 12.38 19.42 -2.08
N SER A 667 12.34 20.71 -1.74
CA SER A 667 13.55 21.56 -1.64
C SER A 667 14.54 21.14 -0.53
N LYS A 668 14.05 20.37 0.46
CA LYS A 668 14.83 19.81 1.58
C LYS A 668 15.39 18.41 1.28
N VAL A 669 15.10 17.83 0.11
CA VAL A 669 15.59 16.50 -0.27
C VAL A 669 17.06 16.61 -0.70
N PRO A 670 18.00 15.90 -0.06
CA PRO A 670 19.41 15.95 -0.40
C PRO A 670 19.71 15.21 -1.71
N ASP A 671 20.53 15.82 -2.57
CA ASP A 671 20.98 15.16 -3.82
C ASP A 671 22.14 14.19 -3.53
N ARG A 672 21.86 12.88 -3.59
CA ARG A 672 22.83 11.79 -3.41
C ARG A 672 23.99 11.83 -4.43
N MET A 673 23.83 12.52 -5.57
CA MET A 673 24.75 12.51 -6.70
C MET A 673 25.72 13.71 -6.72
N LEU A 674 25.60 14.67 -5.79
CA LEU A 674 26.42 15.90 -5.75
C LEU A 674 27.95 15.66 -5.87
N TYR A 675 28.44 14.55 -5.30
CA TYR A 675 29.84 14.13 -5.37
C TYR A 675 30.32 13.86 -6.81
N SER A 676 29.51 13.18 -7.64
CA SER A 676 29.95 12.81 -8.99
C SER A 676 30.08 14.06 -9.87
N TYR A 677 29.18 15.03 -9.73
CA TYR A 677 29.24 16.31 -10.42
C TYR A 677 30.54 17.05 -10.10
N MET A 678 30.93 17.13 -8.83
CA MET A 678 32.21 17.74 -8.43
C MET A 678 33.43 16.99 -8.99
N THR A 679 33.37 15.65 -9.02
CA THR A 679 34.45 14.82 -9.59
C THR A 679 34.60 15.07 -11.10
N CYS A 680 33.48 15.13 -11.84
CA CYS A 680 33.46 15.51 -13.26
C CYS A 680 34.01 16.93 -13.48
N THR A 681 33.65 17.90 -12.64
CA THR A 681 34.16 19.28 -12.72
C THR A 681 35.67 19.33 -12.59
N VAL A 682 36.27 18.62 -11.63
CA VAL A 682 37.74 18.57 -11.47
C VAL A 682 38.40 17.96 -12.71
N CYS A 683 37.86 16.87 -13.25
CA CYS A 683 38.37 16.25 -14.48
C CYS A 683 38.30 17.20 -15.68
N ILE A 684 37.13 17.78 -15.95
CA ILE A 684 36.90 18.72 -17.06
C ILE A 684 37.78 19.96 -16.93
N TYR A 685 37.83 20.58 -15.76
CA TYR A 685 38.64 21.78 -15.56
C TYR A 685 40.13 21.49 -15.74
N SER A 686 40.63 20.36 -15.22
CA SER A 686 42.02 19.94 -15.43
C SER A 686 42.39 19.82 -16.92
N ALA A 687 41.53 19.18 -17.72
CA ALA A 687 41.76 19.01 -19.16
C ALA A 687 41.73 20.36 -19.92
N ILE A 688 40.81 21.26 -19.56
CA ILE A 688 40.76 22.64 -20.10
C ILE A 688 42.01 23.44 -19.70
N THR A 689 42.48 23.32 -18.45
CA THR A 689 43.71 24.01 -18.02
C THR A 689 44.96 23.50 -18.75
N ALA A 690 45.07 22.19 -18.98
CA ALA A 690 46.16 21.59 -19.75
C ALA A 690 46.13 22.05 -21.22
N GLY A 691 44.94 22.04 -21.86
CA GLY A 691 44.77 22.55 -23.22
C GLY A 691 45.19 24.01 -23.37
N HIS A 692 44.78 24.87 -22.42
CA HIS A 692 45.19 26.28 -22.41
C HIS A 692 46.70 26.47 -22.25
N ILE A 693 47.37 25.70 -21.40
CA ILE A 693 48.82 25.82 -21.18
C ILE A 693 49.64 25.35 -22.40
N ILE A 694 49.15 24.38 -23.16
CA ILE A 694 49.92 23.77 -24.27
C ILE A 694 49.69 24.48 -25.62
N ILE A 695 48.49 25.03 -25.87
CA ILE A 695 48.15 25.75 -27.12
C ILE A 695 48.43 27.25 -27.04
N LEU A 696 48.10 27.92 -25.92
CA LEU A 696 48.07 29.38 -25.88
C LEU A 696 49.36 29.97 -25.29
N PRO A 697 49.86 31.10 -25.81
CA PRO A 697 50.87 31.88 -25.12
C PRO A 697 50.28 32.45 -23.82
N LEU A 698 50.82 32.04 -22.67
CA LEU A 698 50.33 32.44 -21.35
C LEU A 698 50.28 33.97 -21.21
N SER A 699 49.21 34.47 -20.62
CA SER A 699 49.06 35.87 -20.23
C SER A 699 48.71 35.97 -18.74
N TYR A 700 49.06 37.10 -18.11
CA TYR A 700 48.74 37.34 -16.70
C TYR A 700 47.22 37.28 -16.43
N LEU A 701 46.39 37.69 -17.39
CA LEU A 701 44.93 37.58 -17.31
C LEU A 701 44.47 36.12 -17.34
N LEU A 702 45.00 35.30 -18.24
CA LEU A 702 44.68 33.86 -18.32
C LEU A 702 45.14 33.12 -17.06
N LEU A 703 46.35 33.41 -16.58
CA LEU A 703 46.88 32.84 -15.35
C LEU A 703 46.04 33.22 -14.11
N GLY A 704 45.60 34.48 -14.02
CA GLY A 704 44.69 34.94 -12.96
C GLY A 704 43.33 34.25 -12.99
N CYS A 705 42.73 34.05 -14.17
CA CYS A 705 41.48 33.27 -14.29
C CYS A 705 41.67 31.80 -13.88
N LEU A 706 42.80 31.19 -14.26
CA LEU A 706 43.13 29.80 -13.92
C LEU A 706 43.34 29.59 -12.41
N THR A 707 44.03 30.50 -11.72
CA THR A 707 44.24 30.40 -10.27
C THR A 707 42.94 30.64 -9.49
N ILE A 708 42.11 31.60 -9.91
CA ILE A 708 40.80 31.85 -9.29
C ILE A 708 39.86 30.64 -9.48
N GLY A 709 39.83 30.04 -10.68
CA GLY A 709 39.00 28.85 -10.94
C GLY A 709 39.47 27.61 -10.17
N TRP A 710 40.78 27.36 -10.08
CA TRP A 710 41.31 26.29 -9.22
C TRP A 710 41.01 26.55 -7.74
N LEU A 711 41.08 27.79 -7.26
CA LEU A 711 40.74 28.14 -5.88
C LEU A 711 39.26 27.87 -5.56
N THR A 712 38.32 28.28 -6.43
CA THR A 712 36.89 28.05 -6.19
C THR A 712 36.52 26.56 -6.28
N ILE A 713 37.14 25.80 -7.19
CA ILE A 713 36.96 24.34 -7.29
C ILE A 713 37.57 23.63 -6.06
N ALA A 714 38.76 24.02 -5.61
CA ALA A 714 39.39 23.43 -4.43
C ALA A 714 38.60 23.69 -3.14
N LEU A 715 38.10 24.92 -2.94
CA LEU A 715 37.27 25.28 -1.78
C LEU A 715 35.94 24.51 -1.78
N SER A 716 35.25 24.45 -2.92
CA SER A 716 33.96 23.75 -3.04
C SER A 716 34.11 22.23 -2.90
N ALA A 717 35.15 21.63 -3.49
CA ALA A 717 35.50 20.22 -3.26
C ALA A 717 35.85 19.96 -1.78
N GLY A 718 36.65 20.83 -1.15
CA GLY A 718 37.03 20.71 0.26
C GLY A 718 35.84 20.72 1.24
N VAL A 719 34.72 21.36 0.88
CA VAL A 719 33.49 21.32 1.69
C VAL A 719 32.62 20.09 1.37
N ILE A 720 32.58 19.62 0.12
CA ILE A 720 31.71 18.49 -0.30
C ILE A 720 32.32 17.12 0.02
N PHE A 721 33.61 16.91 -0.24
CA PHE A 721 34.28 15.61 -0.05
C PHE A 721 34.53 15.27 1.43
N ARG A 722 34.43 16.25 2.31
CA ARG A 722 34.85 16.18 3.72
C ARG A 722 34.17 15.10 4.55
N ASN A 723 32.92 14.75 4.23
CA ASN A 723 32.21 13.64 4.89
C ASN A 723 32.87 12.26 4.69
N ARG A 724 33.97 12.17 3.91
CA ARG A 724 34.80 10.97 3.72
C ARG A 724 36.30 11.18 3.99
N LEU A 725 36.75 12.40 4.32
CA LEU A 725 38.18 12.76 4.40
C LEU A 725 38.51 13.56 5.68
N LEU A 726 39.01 12.81 6.68
CA LEU A 726 39.72 13.24 7.90
C LEU A 726 38.96 14.04 8.98
N GLU A 727 39.42 13.83 10.22
CA GLU A 727 38.80 14.26 11.49
C GLU A 727 39.12 15.73 11.85
N ILE A 728 38.73 16.67 11.00
CA ILE A 728 39.13 18.09 11.13
C ILE A 728 37.91 18.99 11.49
N THR A 729 38.13 20.03 12.30
CA THR A 729 37.24 21.19 12.62
C THR A 729 35.71 21.09 12.36
N GLU A 730 34.89 21.02 13.41
CA GLU A 730 33.40 21.06 13.36
C GLU A 730 32.72 22.07 12.38
N PRO A 731 33.11 23.36 12.26
CA PRO A 731 32.38 24.33 11.43
C PRO A 731 32.20 23.93 9.96
N LEU A 732 33.18 23.27 9.35
CA LEU A 732 33.07 22.83 7.95
C LEU A 732 32.12 21.63 7.77
N LYS A 733 31.90 20.81 8.80
CA LYS A 733 30.88 19.73 8.79
C LYS A 733 29.48 20.33 8.79
N LYS A 734 29.23 21.37 9.60
CA LYS A 734 27.96 22.13 9.58
C LYS A 734 27.73 22.81 8.23
N ALA A 735 28.77 23.38 7.61
CA ALA A 735 28.68 23.92 6.25
C ALA A 735 28.35 22.84 5.20
N SER A 736 29.05 21.71 5.23
CA SER A 736 28.82 20.56 4.33
C SER A 736 27.40 20.01 4.44
N GLN A 737 26.91 19.81 5.68
CA GLN A 737 25.54 19.37 5.96
C GLN A 737 24.51 20.35 5.41
N THR A 738 24.64 21.65 5.72
CA THR A 738 23.74 22.72 5.22
C THR A 738 23.69 22.78 3.69
N ILE A 739 24.82 22.61 2.99
CA ILE A 739 24.88 22.57 1.52
C ILE A 739 24.20 21.30 0.98
N SER A 740 24.41 20.14 1.62
CA SER A 740 23.83 18.86 1.17
C SER A 740 22.32 18.78 1.38
N GLN A 741 21.79 19.42 2.44
CA GLN A 741 20.38 19.37 2.83
C GLN A 741 19.51 20.44 2.15
N ASN A 742 20.09 21.52 1.64
CA ASN A 742 19.35 22.63 1.03
C ASN A 742 19.69 22.77 -0.46
N ARG A 743 18.78 22.28 -1.32
CA ARG A 743 19.01 22.25 -2.77
C ARG A 743 19.28 23.63 -3.37
N SER A 744 18.73 24.71 -2.79
CA SER A 744 18.97 26.08 -3.24
C SER A 744 20.43 26.53 -3.05
N ILE A 745 21.10 26.04 -2.01
CA ILE A 745 22.53 26.34 -1.75
C ILE A 745 23.41 25.51 -2.67
N ALA A 746 23.07 24.24 -2.91
CA ALA A 746 23.75 23.42 -3.91
C ALA A 746 23.61 24.01 -5.34
N GLN A 747 22.46 24.64 -5.66
CA GLN A 747 22.25 25.35 -6.93
C GLN A 747 23.14 26.60 -7.08
N SER A 748 23.26 27.43 -6.05
CA SER A 748 24.11 28.64 -6.12
C SER A 748 25.60 28.29 -6.20
N LEU A 749 26.03 27.23 -5.51
CA LEU A 749 27.39 26.71 -5.59
C LEU A 749 27.72 26.18 -7.00
N ALA A 750 26.83 25.37 -7.59
CA ALA A 750 26.97 24.88 -8.95
C ALA A 750 27.01 26.01 -10.00
N LEU A 751 26.16 27.04 -9.83
CA LEU A 751 26.16 28.23 -10.69
C LEU A 751 27.50 28.97 -10.63
N THR A 752 28.07 29.16 -9.44
CA THR A 752 29.37 29.83 -9.26
C THR A 752 30.49 29.07 -9.97
N ILE A 753 30.54 27.75 -9.81
CA ILE A 753 31.54 26.87 -10.44
C ILE A 753 31.45 26.96 -11.98
N ILE A 754 30.25 26.87 -12.55
CA ILE A 754 30.03 26.96 -14.00
C ILE A 754 30.47 28.33 -14.54
N VAL A 755 30.17 29.42 -13.83
CA VAL A 755 30.59 30.78 -14.22
C VAL A 755 32.11 30.93 -14.18
N CYS A 756 32.80 30.39 -13.18
CA CYS A 756 34.27 30.37 -13.14
C CYS A 756 34.88 29.58 -14.32
N CYS A 757 34.28 28.44 -14.69
CA CYS A 757 34.71 27.65 -15.84
C CYS A 757 34.48 28.41 -17.17
N PHE A 758 33.32 29.06 -17.32
CA PHE A 758 32.99 29.90 -18.47
C PHE A 758 33.98 31.05 -18.65
N LEU A 759 34.25 31.83 -17.59
CA LEU A 759 35.22 32.92 -17.63
C LEU A 759 36.62 32.42 -18.05
N THR A 760 37.06 31.29 -17.47
CA THR A 760 38.33 30.65 -17.86
C THR A 760 38.38 30.31 -19.35
N SER A 761 37.28 29.79 -19.92
CA SER A 761 37.20 29.40 -21.34
C SER A 761 37.09 30.58 -22.32
N MET A 762 36.63 31.75 -21.88
CA MET A 762 36.42 32.92 -22.75
C MET A 762 37.60 33.90 -22.75
N THR A 763 38.42 33.91 -21.69
CA THR A 763 39.61 34.78 -21.57
C THR A 763 40.57 34.76 -22.77
N PRO A 764 40.88 33.62 -23.43
CA PRO A 764 41.74 33.60 -24.62
C PRO A 764 41.21 34.47 -25.77
N LEU A 765 39.89 34.41 -25.98
CA LEU A 765 39.19 35.10 -27.08
C LEU A 765 39.07 36.61 -26.81
N ILE A 766 38.91 36.99 -25.54
CA ILE A 766 38.97 38.39 -25.08
C ILE A 766 40.38 38.97 -25.25
N LYS A 767 41.43 38.22 -24.87
CA LYS A 767 42.84 38.65 -25.02
C LYS A 767 43.17 38.97 -26.49
N TYR A 768 42.85 38.05 -27.40
CA TYR A 768 43.15 38.20 -28.82
C TYR A 768 42.44 39.43 -29.43
N LYS A 769 41.17 39.68 -29.07
CA LYS A 769 40.45 40.89 -29.51
C LYS A 769 41.17 42.17 -29.08
N LEU A 770 41.61 42.24 -27.82
CA LEU A 770 42.31 43.41 -27.28
C LEU A 770 43.63 43.67 -28.04
N GLU A 771 44.38 42.60 -28.32
CA GLU A 771 45.67 42.59 -29.02
C GLU A 771 45.55 43.00 -30.51
N VAL A 772 44.41 42.71 -31.15
CA VAL A 772 44.07 43.21 -32.49
C VAL A 772 43.71 44.70 -32.45
N CYS A 773 42.83 45.14 -31.54
CA CYS A 773 42.39 46.54 -31.47
C CYS A 773 43.55 47.52 -31.18
N PHE A 774 44.49 47.17 -30.29
CA PHE A 774 45.69 47.99 -30.04
C PHE A 774 46.59 48.10 -31.28
N ASN A 775 46.72 47.03 -32.08
CA ASN A 775 47.50 47.07 -33.31
C ASN A 775 46.87 47.90 -34.43
N GLU A 776 45.54 48.05 -34.47
CA GLU A 776 44.91 48.97 -35.43
C GLU A 776 45.13 50.44 -35.05
N GLN A 777 45.14 50.78 -33.75
CA GLN A 777 45.39 52.15 -33.28
C GLN A 777 46.83 52.62 -33.51
N ASN A 778 47.82 51.71 -33.50
CA ASN A 778 49.23 52.04 -33.71
C ASN A 778 49.67 52.14 -35.19
N ARG A 779 48.79 51.87 -36.17
CA ARG A 779 49.16 51.85 -37.61
C ARG A 779 49.62 53.18 -38.22
N ASN A 780 49.59 54.27 -37.47
CA ASN A 780 49.98 55.60 -37.94
C ASN A 780 51.47 55.95 -37.69
N ALA A 781 52.29 55.01 -37.18
CA ALA A 781 53.72 55.23 -36.94
C ALA A 781 54.60 54.10 -37.54
N THR A 782 55.24 54.44 -38.66
CA THR A 782 56.44 53.87 -39.32
C THR A 782 56.91 52.43 -39.04
N ASP A 783 57.17 51.76 -40.17
CA ASP A 783 58.22 50.77 -40.44
C ASP A 783 57.99 49.25 -40.25
N VAL A 784 58.82 48.53 -41.01
CA VAL A 784 58.68 47.13 -41.46
C VAL A 784 59.54 46.19 -40.59
N TYR A 785 59.47 44.89 -40.89
CA TYR A 785 60.05 43.72 -40.19
C TYR A 785 59.14 43.20 -39.05
N VAL A 786 58.75 41.93 -39.00
CA VAL A 786 59.27 40.71 -39.67
C VAL A 786 58.18 40.02 -40.53
N VAL A 787 58.58 39.38 -41.63
CA VAL A 787 57.69 38.53 -42.44
C VAL A 787 57.70 37.09 -41.92
N GLU A 788 56.63 36.70 -41.21
CA GLU A 788 56.14 35.32 -41.27
C GLU A 788 55.01 35.23 -42.31
N SER A 789 55.00 34.15 -43.10
CA SER A 789 54.11 34.05 -44.27
C SER A 789 52.62 34.03 -43.90
N PRO A 790 51.72 34.65 -44.70
CA PRO A 790 50.30 34.74 -44.38
C PRO A 790 49.61 33.37 -44.23
N VAL A 791 50.04 32.37 -45.00
CA VAL A 791 49.49 31.00 -45.01
C VAL A 791 49.65 30.29 -43.66
N ILE A 792 50.78 30.51 -42.98
CA ILE A 792 51.01 29.96 -41.63
C ILE A 792 50.10 30.65 -40.60
N ARG A 793 49.83 31.95 -40.77
CA ARG A 793 48.97 32.71 -39.86
C ARG A 793 47.48 32.42 -40.02
N GLU A 794 47.03 32.04 -41.21
CA GLU A 794 45.62 31.70 -41.48
C GLU A 794 45.28 30.28 -41.01
N SER A 795 46.16 29.30 -41.25
CA SER A 795 46.02 27.93 -40.75
C SER A 795 46.00 27.87 -39.21
N THR A 796 46.88 28.61 -38.52
CA THR A 796 46.90 28.67 -37.05
C THR A 796 45.62 29.28 -36.44
N CYS A 797 45.01 30.28 -37.09
CA CYS A 797 43.77 30.88 -36.61
C CYS A 797 42.57 29.91 -36.67
N GLN A 798 42.45 29.12 -37.74
CA GLN A 798 41.38 28.12 -37.87
C GLN A 798 41.57 26.96 -36.87
N LEU A 799 42.81 26.59 -36.56
CA LEU A 799 43.13 25.58 -35.54
C LEU A 799 42.71 26.05 -34.13
N LEU A 800 43.05 27.29 -33.76
CA LEU A 800 42.62 27.92 -32.51
C LEU A 800 41.08 28.02 -32.41
N PHE A 801 40.40 28.31 -33.51
CA PHE A 801 38.94 28.36 -33.56
C PHE A 801 38.32 26.99 -33.22
N ASN A 802 38.83 25.91 -33.82
CA ASN A 802 38.38 24.55 -33.55
C ASN A 802 38.71 24.07 -32.12
N TYR A 803 39.81 24.54 -31.52
CA TYR A 803 40.06 24.30 -30.10
C TYR A 803 38.99 24.96 -29.20
N LEU A 804 38.65 26.22 -29.49
CA LEU A 804 37.69 26.98 -28.68
C LEU A 804 36.25 26.45 -28.81
N THR A 805 35.83 25.92 -29.98
CA THR A 805 34.52 25.27 -30.12
C THR A 805 34.41 24.04 -29.22
N VAL A 806 35.45 23.20 -29.18
CA VAL A 806 35.53 22.00 -28.34
C VAL A 806 35.45 22.36 -26.85
N CYS A 807 36.16 23.39 -26.39
CA CYS A 807 36.08 23.86 -25.01
C CYS A 807 34.68 24.33 -24.62
N VAL A 808 33.98 25.06 -25.50
CA VAL A 808 32.61 25.52 -25.26
C VAL A 808 31.62 24.35 -25.23
N ILE A 809 31.78 23.33 -26.09
CA ILE A 809 30.97 22.10 -26.07
C ILE A 809 31.15 21.34 -24.75
N ILE A 810 32.39 21.18 -24.27
CA ILE A 810 32.69 20.51 -23.00
C ILE A 810 32.13 21.29 -21.81
N LEU A 811 32.13 22.63 -21.87
CA LEU A 811 31.45 23.48 -20.89
C LEU A 811 29.92 23.31 -20.93
N MET A 812 29.31 23.17 -22.10
CA MET A 812 27.87 22.87 -22.22
C MET A 812 27.51 21.48 -21.66
N ILE A 813 28.37 20.49 -21.88
CA ILE A 813 28.27 19.16 -21.25
C ILE A 813 28.34 19.30 -19.72
N LEU A 814 29.26 20.09 -19.17
CA LEU A 814 29.36 20.36 -17.73
C LEU A 814 28.07 20.97 -17.14
N VAL A 815 27.40 21.89 -17.85
CA VAL A 815 26.09 22.45 -17.43
C VAL A 815 25.02 21.36 -17.36
N ALA A 816 25.04 20.37 -18.26
CA ALA A 816 24.09 19.27 -18.23
C ALA A 816 24.38 18.27 -17.09
N VAL A 817 25.66 17.99 -16.78
CA VAL A 817 26.08 17.11 -15.68
C VAL A 817 25.45 17.50 -14.34
N TYR A 818 25.39 18.79 -13.99
CA TYR A 818 24.79 19.25 -12.73
C TYR A 818 23.25 19.11 -12.70
N GLN A 819 22.71 17.93 -12.36
CA GLN A 819 21.25 17.68 -12.29
C GLN A 819 20.54 18.42 -11.12
N VAL A 820 21.31 18.95 -10.17
CA VAL A 820 20.83 19.86 -9.10
C VAL A 820 20.08 21.08 -9.66
N LEU A 821 20.54 21.61 -10.81
CA LEU A 821 20.03 22.83 -11.44
C LEU A 821 18.71 22.61 -12.18
N ILE A 822 17.73 23.48 -11.91
CA ILE A 822 16.43 23.51 -12.61
C ILE A 822 16.64 23.74 -14.11
N SER A 823 15.84 23.05 -14.93
CA SER A 823 15.89 23.08 -16.40
C SER A 823 15.91 24.49 -17.02
N LEU A 824 15.15 25.45 -16.48
CA LEU A 824 15.15 26.86 -16.94
C LEU A 824 16.47 27.60 -16.67
N VAL A 825 17.18 27.27 -15.58
CA VAL A 825 18.51 27.85 -15.28
C VAL A 825 19.56 27.29 -16.24
N LYS A 826 19.49 25.99 -16.56
CA LYS A 826 20.32 25.37 -17.60
C LYS A 826 20.08 26.00 -18.97
N LEU A 827 18.82 26.22 -19.35
CA LEU A 827 18.44 26.91 -20.60
C LEU A 827 19.11 28.28 -20.72
N PHE A 828 19.01 29.12 -19.69
CA PHE A 828 19.65 30.44 -19.67
C PHE A 828 21.18 30.37 -19.79
N LEU A 829 21.81 29.45 -19.04
CA LEU A 829 23.27 29.25 -19.10
C LEU A 829 23.73 28.79 -20.49
N LEU A 830 23.07 27.79 -21.09
CA LEU A 830 23.42 27.27 -22.42
C LEU A 830 23.29 28.34 -23.51
N ILE A 831 22.22 29.14 -23.47
CA ILE A 831 22.04 30.27 -24.40
C ILE A 831 23.11 31.34 -24.18
N SER A 832 23.42 31.70 -22.93
CA SER A 832 24.44 32.71 -22.60
C SER A 832 25.85 32.29 -23.05
N ILE A 833 26.22 31.04 -22.80
CA ILE A 833 27.49 30.43 -23.22
C ILE A 833 27.59 30.41 -24.77
N SER A 834 26.57 29.93 -25.47
CA SER A 834 26.62 29.83 -26.93
C SER A 834 26.54 31.19 -27.64
N SER A 835 25.77 32.15 -27.11
CA SER A 835 25.63 33.48 -27.71
C SER A 835 26.87 34.34 -27.52
N SER A 836 27.47 34.34 -26.34
CA SER A 836 28.73 35.05 -26.08
C SER A 836 29.88 34.49 -26.91
N TYR A 837 29.95 33.17 -27.10
CA TYR A 837 30.85 32.53 -28.04
C TYR A 837 30.58 32.97 -29.50
N PHE A 838 29.33 32.91 -29.96
CA PHE A 838 28.98 33.27 -31.35
C PHE A 838 29.23 34.76 -31.66
N ILE A 839 28.91 35.67 -30.73
CA ILE A 839 29.20 37.12 -30.85
C ILE A 839 30.72 37.35 -30.95
N SER A 840 31.50 36.64 -30.12
CA SER A 840 32.96 36.77 -30.14
C SER A 840 33.57 36.17 -31.42
N SER A 841 32.96 35.10 -31.95
CA SER A 841 33.29 34.49 -33.24
C SER A 841 32.96 35.39 -34.44
N SER A 842 31.84 36.08 -34.44
CA SER A 842 31.41 36.89 -35.60
C SER A 842 32.18 38.21 -35.67
N LEU A 843 32.41 38.86 -34.53
CA LEU A 843 33.23 40.07 -34.44
C LEU A 843 34.68 39.85 -34.91
N PHE A 844 35.22 38.64 -34.76
CA PHE A 844 36.54 38.27 -35.29
C PHE A 844 36.58 38.26 -36.83
N LEU A 845 35.48 37.87 -37.51
CA LEU A 845 35.45 37.70 -38.96
C LEU A 845 35.24 39.00 -39.75
N ASN A 846 34.71 40.06 -39.11
CA ASN A 846 34.52 41.37 -39.76
C ASN A 846 35.83 42.05 -40.22
N HIS A 847 37.00 41.43 -40.00
CA HIS A 847 38.30 41.89 -40.49
C HIS A 847 38.92 41.03 -41.60
N ARG A 848 38.38 39.83 -41.92
CA ARG A 848 38.76 39.02 -43.10
C ARG A 848 37.61 38.12 -43.59
N PRO A 849 37.02 38.35 -44.78
CA PRO A 849 36.19 37.36 -45.45
C PRO A 849 37.07 36.23 -46.01
N MET A 850 36.62 34.98 -45.87
CA MET A 850 37.28 33.77 -46.38
C MET A 850 36.21 32.75 -46.81
N GLU A 851 36.04 32.58 -48.12
CA GLU A 851 34.87 31.91 -48.71
C GLU A 851 34.86 30.40 -48.47
N GLU A 852 36.01 29.73 -48.62
CA GLU A 852 36.16 28.26 -48.41
C GLU A 852 35.76 27.79 -47.00
N SER A 853 35.77 28.69 -46.01
CA SER A 853 35.46 28.38 -44.61
C SER A 853 33.99 28.56 -44.22
N PHE A 854 33.11 29.04 -45.12
CA PHE A 854 31.74 29.43 -44.74
C PHE A 854 30.86 28.24 -44.33
N TRP A 855 30.87 27.15 -45.11
CA TRP A 855 29.96 26.02 -44.91
C TRP A 855 30.23 25.22 -43.63
N ILE A 856 31.51 25.06 -43.27
CA ILE A 856 31.89 24.43 -41.99
C ILE A 856 31.36 25.25 -40.81
N ARG A 857 31.28 26.58 -40.91
CA ARG A 857 30.74 27.46 -39.84
C ARG A 857 29.23 27.30 -39.68
N ILE A 858 28.48 27.20 -40.78
CA ILE A 858 27.03 26.91 -40.73
C ILE A 858 26.79 25.52 -40.12
N LEU A 859 27.54 24.51 -40.55
CA LEU A 859 27.45 23.14 -40.02
C LEU A 859 27.69 23.10 -38.50
N MET A 860 28.73 23.81 -38.05
CA MET A 860 29.08 23.95 -36.64
C MET A 860 28.00 24.68 -35.82
N PHE A 861 27.40 25.74 -36.38
CA PHE A 861 26.28 26.44 -35.74
C PHE A 861 25.04 25.53 -35.60
N VAL A 862 24.70 24.76 -36.65
CA VAL A 862 23.61 23.78 -36.63
C VAL A 862 23.85 22.70 -35.58
N LEU A 863 25.07 22.16 -35.48
CA LEU A 863 25.45 21.21 -34.42
C LEU A 863 25.33 21.80 -33.02
N MET A 864 25.77 23.05 -32.80
CA MET A 864 25.66 23.72 -31.50
C MET A 864 24.21 23.96 -31.07
N VAL A 865 23.34 24.41 -31.99
CA VAL A 865 21.90 24.57 -31.71
C VAL A 865 21.24 23.22 -31.44
N GLY A 866 21.58 22.18 -32.21
CA GLY A 866 21.12 20.80 -31.95
C GLY A 866 21.52 20.28 -30.57
N LEU A 867 22.77 20.52 -30.16
CA LEU A 867 23.27 20.16 -28.85
C LEU A 867 22.53 20.91 -27.73
N ILE A 868 22.26 22.21 -27.86
CA ILE A 868 21.45 22.97 -26.90
C ILE A 868 20.09 22.28 -26.69
N VAL A 869 19.37 21.95 -27.78
CA VAL A 869 18.06 21.28 -27.68
C VAL A 869 18.17 19.90 -27.03
N ALA A 870 19.18 19.10 -27.38
CA ALA A 870 19.41 17.79 -26.77
C ALA A 870 19.63 17.88 -25.24
N LEU A 871 20.49 18.82 -24.81
CA LEU A 871 20.78 19.05 -23.38
C LEU A 871 19.56 19.56 -22.61
N ILE A 872 18.69 20.37 -23.24
CA ILE A 872 17.42 20.84 -22.64
C ILE A 872 16.42 19.69 -22.48
N LEU A 873 16.23 18.86 -23.52
CA LEU A 873 15.33 17.69 -23.45
C LEU A 873 15.77 16.73 -22.33
N GLN A 874 17.07 16.45 -22.26
CA GLN A 874 17.65 15.62 -21.19
C GLN A 874 17.47 16.26 -19.81
N ALA A 875 17.68 17.57 -19.67
CA ALA A 875 17.46 18.29 -18.42
C ALA A 875 16.00 18.19 -17.96
N GLN A 876 15.04 18.43 -18.85
CA GLN A 876 13.61 18.28 -18.54
C GLN A 876 13.24 16.83 -18.19
N GLN A 877 13.78 15.83 -18.90
CA GLN A 877 13.60 14.42 -18.57
C GLN A 877 14.08 14.12 -17.14
N THR A 878 15.31 14.49 -16.80
CA THR A 878 15.86 14.24 -15.44
C THR A 878 15.04 14.92 -14.35
N GLU A 879 14.66 16.20 -14.53
CA GLU A 879 13.84 16.95 -13.57
C GLU A 879 12.43 16.35 -13.41
N VAL A 880 11.78 15.92 -14.50
CA VAL A 880 10.47 15.23 -14.44
C VAL A 880 10.59 13.91 -13.69
N THR A 881 11.62 13.08 -13.97
CA THR A 881 11.78 11.79 -13.29
C THR A 881 12.05 11.94 -11.79
N SER A 882 12.90 12.89 -11.38
CA SER A 882 13.18 13.09 -9.94
C SER A 882 12.00 13.69 -9.18
N ARG A 883 11.19 14.54 -9.83
CA ARG A 883 9.96 15.09 -9.22
C ARG A 883 8.86 14.04 -9.08
N LEU A 884 8.68 13.16 -10.06
CA LEU A 884 7.67 12.11 -9.98
C LEU A 884 8.05 10.97 -9.02
N ASP A 885 9.32 10.59 -8.94
CA ASP A 885 9.83 9.67 -7.92
C ASP A 885 9.58 10.20 -6.49
N PHE A 886 9.89 11.48 -6.25
CA PHE A 886 9.58 12.14 -4.98
C PHE A 886 8.07 12.16 -4.68
N LEU A 887 7.23 12.49 -5.67
CA LEU A 887 5.77 12.54 -5.50
C LEU A 887 5.18 11.15 -5.20
N TRP A 888 5.67 10.09 -5.84
CA TRP A 888 5.23 8.72 -5.56
C TRP A 888 5.66 8.24 -4.17
N LYS A 889 6.89 8.57 -3.75
CA LYS A 889 7.37 8.28 -2.39
C LYS A 889 6.51 9.00 -1.36
N LEU A 890 6.21 10.28 -1.59
CA LEU A 890 5.35 11.07 -0.70
C LEU A 890 3.93 10.50 -0.61
N GLN A 891 3.29 10.23 -1.76
CA GLN A 891 1.95 9.62 -1.80
C GLN A 891 1.94 8.27 -1.08
N ALA A 892 2.95 7.42 -1.30
CA ALA A 892 2.99 6.09 -0.71
C ALA A 892 3.38 6.08 0.78
N THR A 893 4.08 7.11 1.28
CA THR A 893 4.22 7.32 2.74
C THR A 893 2.93 7.86 3.37
N GLU A 894 2.24 8.81 2.73
CA GLU A 894 0.99 9.36 3.25
C GLU A 894 -0.12 8.27 3.26
N GLU A 895 -0.26 7.49 2.17
CA GLU A 895 -1.13 6.29 2.14
C GLU A 895 -0.74 5.24 3.20
N LYS A 896 0.56 5.07 3.52
CA LYS A 896 1.02 4.12 4.54
C LYS A 896 0.68 4.61 5.96
N GLU A 897 0.89 5.88 6.26
CA GLU A 897 0.58 6.47 7.57
C GLU A 897 -0.93 6.38 7.86
N ASP A 898 -1.78 6.71 6.88
CA ASP A 898 -3.24 6.52 6.98
C ASP A 898 -3.63 5.05 7.26
N MET A 899 -2.94 4.10 6.62
CA MET A 899 -3.20 2.67 6.78
C MET A 899 -2.70 2.11 8.11
N GLU A 900 -1.55 2.57 8.63
CA GLU A 900 -1.06 2.21 9.97
C GLU A 900 -1.97 2.79 11.07
N HIS A 901 -2.48 4.01 10.89
CA HIS A 901 -3.49 4.57 11.78
C HIS A 901 -4.79 3.76 11.79
N LEU A 902 -5.27 3.33 10.60
CA LEU A 902 -6.49 2.52 10.48
C LEU A 902 -6.29 1.09 11.02
N GLU A 903 -5.10 0.49 10.85
CA GLU A 903 -4.76 -0.81 11.47
C GLU A 903 -4.73 -0.73 13.00
N ALA A 904 -4.07 0.29 13.56
CA ALA A 904 -4.02 0.51 15.01
C ALA A 904 -5.40 0.79 15.61
N TYR A 905 -6.26 1.52 14.89
CA TYR A 905 -7.65 1.76 15.24
C TYR A 905 -8.47 0.45 15.22
N ASN A 906 -8.40 -0.31 14.13
CA ASN A 906 -9.07 -1.61 13.99
C ASN A 906 -8.63 -2.62 15.07
N ARG A 907 -7.34 -2.67 15.42
CA ARG A 907 -6.82 -3.56 16.48
C ARG A 907 -7.42 -3.22 17.84
N LYS A 908 -7.66 -1.95 18.15
CA LYS A 908 -8.38 -1.52 19.37
C LYS A 908 -9.84 -1.99 19.36
N LEU A 909 -10.54 -1.86 18.22
CA LEU A 909 -11.90 -2.38 18.08
C LEU A 909 -11.96 -3.90 18.25
N LEU A 910 -11.04 -4.64 17.63
CA LEU A 910 -10.99 -6.10 17.73
C LEU A 910 -10.71 -6.58 19.16
N ALA A 911 -9.83 -5.89 19.90
CA ALA A 911 -9.56 -6.15 21.32
C ALA A 911 -10.76 -5.83 22.24
N ASN A 912 -11.67 -4.94 21.81
CA ASN A 912 -12.94 -4.72 22.52
C ASN A 912 -13.99 -5.80 22.19
N ILE A 913 -13.76 -6.67 21.21
CA ILE A 913 -14.70 -7.74 20.81
C ILE A 913 -14.22 -9.10 21.33
N LEU A 914 -12.98 -9.49 20.99
CA LEU A 914 -12.36 -10.74 21.46
C LEU A 914 -11.36 -10.46 22.59
N PRO A 915 -10.99 -11.43 23.44
CA PRO A 915 -9.81 -11.30 24.29
C PRO A 915 -8.54 -11.04 23.45
N VAL A 916 -7.56 -10.30 23.99
CA VAL A 916 -6.37 -9.89 23.21
C VAL A 916 -5.58 -11.10 22.72
N HIS A 917 -5.41 -12.10 23.59
CA HIS A 917 -4.71 -13.35 23.27
C HIS A 917 -5.41 -14.16 22.15
N VAL A 918 -6.75 -14.14 22.12
CA VAL A 918 -7.56 -14.74 21.05
C VAL A 918 -7.45 -13.94 19.75
N ALA A 919 -7.50 -12.60 19.82
CA ALA A 919 -7.37 -11.74 18.66
C ALA A 919 -6.03 -11.93 17.93
N GLU A 920 -4.93 -12.07 18.69
CA GLU A 920 -3.59 -12.31 18.12
C GLU A 920 -3.45 -13.71 17.47
N HIS A 921 -4.20 -14.71 17.94
CA HIS A 921 -4.32 -16.02 17.28
C HIS A 921 -5.02 -15.95 15.91
N PHE A 922 -5.95 -15.01 15.70
CA PHE A 922 -6.63 -14.81 14.40
C PHE A 922 -5.97 -13.77 13.49
N LEU A 923 -4.98 -13.02 14.00
CA LEU A 923 -4.18 -12.06 13.24
C LEU A 923 -2.80 -12.62 12.81
N THR A 924 -2.39 -13.78 13.31
CA THR A 924 -1.14 -14.43 12.90
C THR A 924 -1.31 -15.12 11.54
N LEU A 925 -0.66 -14.55 10.52
CA LEU A 925 -0.81 -14.92 9.10
C LEU A 925 -0.41 -16.37 8.77
N ASP A 926 0.45 -16.99 9.58
CA ASP A 926 1.03 -18.31 9.32
C ASP A 926 0.09 -19.50 9.67
N LYS A 927 -1.13 -19.22 10.14
CA LYS A 927 -2.11 -20.24 10.56
C LYS A 927 -3.19 -20.49 9.50
N PRO A 928 -3.58 -21.76 9.24
CA PRO A 928 -4.66 -22.06 8.33
C PRO A 928 -6.00 -21.56 8.89
N VAL A 929 -6.82 -20.98 8.03
CA VAL A 929 -8.10 -20.31 8.38
C VAL A 929 -9.11 -21.23 9.10
N ASP A 930 -8.95 -22.55 8.96
CA ASP A 930 -9.81 -23.57 9.59
C ASP A 930 -9.37 -23.98 11.01
N GLU A 931 -8.30 -23.40 11.59
CA GLU A 931 -7.82 -23.74 12.94
C GLU A 931 -8.67 -23.08 14.05
N LEU A 932 -9.59 -23.85 14.62
CA LEU A 932 -10.47 -23.41 15.71
C LEU A 932 -9.70 -23.14 17.02
N TYR A 933 -9.85 -21.94 17.58
CA TYR A 933 -9.31 -21.60 18.90
C TYR A 933 -10.05 -22.37 20.01
N HIS A 934 -9.29 -23.10 20.83
CA HIS A 934 -9.76 -23.83 22.00
C HIS A 934 -8.64 -23.93 23.04
N GLU A 935 -8.96 -23.74 24.32
CA GLU A 935 -8.02 -23.90 25.43
C GLU A 935 -8.75 -24.55 26.64
N GLN A 936 -8.10 -25.53 27.28
CA GLN A 936 -8.55 -26.07 28.56
C GLN A 936 -7.94 -25.22 29.68
N CYS A 937 -8.77 -24.74 30.59
CA CYS A 937 -8.35 -23.95 31.74
C CYS A 937 -8.70 -24.74 33.01
N ASP A 938 -7.73 -25.10 33.83
CA ASP A 938 -7.94 -26.03 34.96
C ASP A 938 -8.50 -25.36 36.23
N SER A 939 -8.18 -24.08 36.42
CA SER A 939 -8.55 -23.28 37.61
C SER A 939 -8.99 -21.88 37.20
N VAL A 940 -10.28 -21.73 36.90
CA VAL A 940 -10.91 -20.44 36.54
C VAL A 940 -11.92 -20.08 37.62
N CYS A 941 -11.87 -18.83 38.09
CA CYS A 941 -12.90 -18.27 38.97
C CYS A 941 -13.97 -17.58 38.10
N ILE A 942 -15.25 -17.85 38.37
CA ILE A 942 -16.38 -17.46 37.52
C ILE A 942 -17.41 -16.77 38.39
N MET A 943 -17.87 -15.60 37.93
CA MET A 943 -18.87 -14.79 38.61
C MET A 943 -20.06 -14.50 37.70
N PHE A 944 -21.26 -14.73 38.24
CA PHE A 944 -22.51 -14.18 37.72
C PHE A 944 -23.03 -13.14 38.71
N ALA A 945 -23.35 -11.94 38.24
CA ALA A 945 -23.93 -10.87 39.04
C ALA A 945 -25.22 -10.38 38.37
N SER A 946 -26.35 -10.53 39.06
CA SER A 946 -27.69 -10.21 38.53
C SER A 946 -28.36 -9.11 39.34
N ILE A 947 -29.16 -8.28 38.68
CA ILE A 947 -30.02 -7.26 39.30
C ILE A 947 -31.49 -7.67 39.11
N PRO A 948 -32.09 -8.48 40.01
CA PRO A 948 -33.37 -9.14 39.72
C PRO A 948 -34.55 -8.16 39.63
N ASN A 949 -34.55 -7.10 40.43
CA ASN A 949 -35.63 -6.10 40.40
C ASN A 949 -35.53 -5.12 39.22
N PHE A 950 -34.54 -5.25 38.33
CA PHE A 950 -34.56 -4.52 37.06
C PHE A 950 -35.77 -4.91 36.20
N SER A 951 -36.27 -6.15 36.29
CA SER A 951 -37.50 -6.55 35.58
C SER A 951 -38.78 -5.93 36.13
N GLU A 952 -38.77 -5.46 37.39
CA GLU A 952 -39.89 -4.70 37.98
C GLU A 952 -39.83 -3.21 37.58
N PHE A 953 -38.62 -2.70 37.33
CA PHE A 953 -38.35 -1.34 36.86
C PHE A 953 -38.54 -1.17 35.33
N TYR A 954 -38.35 -2.23 34.55
CA TYR A 954 -38.44 -2.18 33.08
C TYR A 954 -39.90 -2.09 32.60
N VAL A 955 -40.40 -0.87 32.41
CA VAL A 955 -41.77 -0.63 31.91
C VAL A 955 -41.76 0.03 30.54
N GLU A 956 -42.34 -0.65 29.55
CA GLU A 956 -42.45 -0.21 28.15
C GLU A 956 -43.62 0.78 27.95
N LEU A 957 -43.58 1.94 28.61
CA LEU A 957 -44.57 3.02 28.45
C LEU A 957 -44.13 4.07 27.42
N GLU A 958 -45.07 4.67 26.68
CA GLU A 958 -44.82 5.79 25.76
C GLU A 958 -44.06 6.94 26.43
N ALA A 959 -44.45 7.30 27.66
CA ALA A 959 -43.80 8.34 28.48
C ALA A 959 -42.35 8.01 28.90
N ASN A 960 -41.90 6.78 28.65
CA ASN A 960 -40.58 6.25 28.98
C ASN A 960 -39.78 5.87 27.72
N ASN A 961 -40.13 6.46 26.56
CA ASN A 961 -39.66 6.08 25.23
C ASN A 961 -39.73 4.56 25.01
N GLU A 962 -40.88 3.96 25.38
CA GLU A 962 -41.17 2.52 25.28
C GLU A 962 -40.14 1.60 25.99
N GLY A 963 -39.41 2.13 26.97
CA GLY A 963 -38.41 1.41 27.76
C GLY A 963 -36.96 1.71 27.38
N VAL A 964 -36.71 2.54 26.36
CA VAL A 964 -35.34 2.94 25.97
C VAL A 964 -34.61 3.69 27.08
N GLU A 965 -35.32 4.49 27.89
CA GLU A 965 -34.72 5.20 29.04
C GLU A 965 -34.24 4.23 30.13
N CYS A 966 -35.01 3.16 30.42
CA CYS A 966 -34.58 2.10 31.32
C CYS A 966 -33.33 1.38 30.80
N LEU A 967 -33.23 1.14 29.48
CA LEU A 967 -32.04 0.55 28.86
C LEU A 967 -30.83 1.51 28.89
N ARG A 968 -31.04 2.84 28.93
CA ARG A 968 -29.95 3.80 29.18
C ARG A 968 -29.45 3.74 30.63
N LEU A 969 -30.34 3.63 31.62
CA LEU A 969 -29.90 3.46 33.01
C LEU A 969 -29.17 2.13 33.21
N LEU A 970 -29.60 1.05 32.54
CA LEU A 970 -28.85 -0.21 32.49
C LEU A 970 -27.50 -0.06 31.77
N ASN A 971 -27.40 0.78 30.75
CA ASN A 971 -26.15 1.07 30.06
C ASN A 971 -25.12 1.70 31.00
N GLU A 972 -25.51 2.71 31.79
CA GLU A 972 -24.59 3.36 32.72
C GLU A 972 -24.15 2.39 33.82
N ILE A 973 -25.06 1.59 34.41
CA ILE A 973 -24.68 0.54 35.37
C ILE A 973 -23.64 -0.44 34.79
N ILE A 974 -23.82 -0.86 33.52
CA ILE A 974 -22.85 -1.74 32.85
C ILE A 974 -21.55 -0.99 32.49
N ALA A 975 -21.61 0.32 32.21
CA ALA A 975 -20.45 1.17 31.95
C ALA A 975 -19.60 1.36 33.21
N ASP A 976 -20.21 1.62 34.37
CA ASP A 976 -19.54 1.71 35.68
C ASP A 976 -18.83 0.39 36.05
N PHE A 977 -19.51 -0.73 35.78
CA PHE A 977 -18.97 -2.08 35.98
C PHE A 977 -17.80 -2.40 35.03
N ASP A 978 -17.85 -1.88 33.80
CA ASP A 978 -16.79 -1.99 32.81
C ASP A 978 -15.60 -1.06 33.10
N GLU A 979 -15.84 0.15 33.64
CA GLU A 979 -14.77 1.08 34.02
C GLU A 979 -13.94 0.54 35.19
N LEU A 980 -14.57 -0.14 36.16
CA LEU A 980 -13.85 -0.86 37.21
C LEU A 980 -12.81 -1.86 36.64
N LEU A 981 -13.07 -2.52 35.50
CA LEU A 981 -12.11 -3.45 34.88
C LEU A 981 -10.85 -2.74 34.33
N SER A 982 -10.84 -1.40 34.25
CA SER A 982 -9.64 -0.63 33.91
C SER A 982 -8.67 -0.47 35.10
N GLU A 983 -9.10 -0.72 36.34
CA GLU A 983 -8.18 -0.70 37.49
C GLU A 983 -7.11 -1.79 37.35
N PRO A 984 -5.80 -1.50 37.55
CA PRO A 984 -4.73 -2.46 37.31
C PRO A 984 -4.81 -3.72 38.20
N ARG A 985 -5.53 -3.66 39.33
CA ARG A 985 -5.79 -4.82 40.20
C ARG A 985 -6.74 -5.86 39.58
N PHE A 986 -7.61 -5.44 38.64
CA PHE A 986 -8.63 -6.27 38.01
C PHE A 986 -8.24 -6.73 36.59
N GLN A 987 -7.04 -6.43 36.11
CA GLN A 987 -6.53 -6.82 34.79
C GLN A 987 -6.53 -8.35 34.52
N CYS A 988 -6.65 -9.18 35.56
CA CYS A 988 -6.78 -10.64 35.45
C CYS A 988 -8.23 -11.14 35.27
N ILE A 989 -9.21 -10.24 35.29
CA ILE A 989 -10.64 -10.51 35.11
C ILE A 989 -11.03 -10.12 33.68
N GLU A 990 -11.58 -11.06 32.92
CA GLU A 990 -12.21 -10.78 31.63
C GLU A 990 -13.74 -10.86 31.74
N LYS A 991 -14.41 -9.80 31.32
CA LYS A 991 -15.85 -9.83 30.99
C LYS A 991 -16.07 -10.85 29.87
N ILE A 992 -17.02 -11.77 30.06
CA ILE A 992 -17.41 -12.74 29.02
C ILE A 992 -18.59 -12.17 28.21
N LYS A 993 -19.66 -11.77 28.90
CA LYS A 993 -20.89 -11.23 28.31
C LYS A 993 -21.78 -10.59 29.38
N SER A 994 -22.56 -9.59 29.00
CA SER A 994 -23.82 -9.26 29.68
C SER A 994 -24.98 -10.00 28.99
N THR A 995 -26.07 -10.29 29.70
CA THR A 995 -27.29 -10.87 29.13
C THR A 995 -28.48 -10.34 29.93
N GLY A 996 -29.26 -9.43 29.33
CA GLY A 996 -30.22 -8.61 30.09
C GLY A 996 -29.52 -7.88 31.26
N ALA A 997 -30.13 -7.93 32.45
CA ALA A 997 -29.57 -7.38 33.69
C ALA A 997 -28.65 -8.37 34.46
N THR A 998 -27.97 -9.28 33.75
CA THR A 998 -26.96 -10.21 34.28
C THR A 998 -25.58 -9.93 33.67
N TYR A 999 -24.57 -9.75 34.52
CA TYR A 999 -23.17 -9.56 34.15
C TYR A 999 -22.38 -10.85 34.42
N MET A 1000 -21.59 -11.33 33.44
CA MET A 1000 -20.77 -12.54 33.57
C MET A 1000 -19.29 -12.20 33.31
N ALA A 1001 -18.44 -12.54 34.28
CA ALA A 1001 -16.99 -12.37 34.22
C ALA A 1001 -16.26 -13.62 34.71
N ALA A 1002 -15.02 -13.82 34.26
CA ALA A 1002 -14.16 -14.90 34.71
C ALA A 1002 -12.70 -14.45 34.83
N SER A 1003 -11.92 -15.09 35.71
CA SER A 1003 -10.49 -14.81 35.92
C SER A 1003 -9.66 -16.09 35.94
N GLY A 1004 -8.39 -16.00 35.51
CA GLY A 1004 -7.52 -17.16 35.34
C GLY A 1004 -7.67 -17.89 33.99
N LEU A 1005 -8.30 -17.26 32.99
CA LEU A 1005 -8.52 -17.85 31.66
C LEU A 1005 -7.23 -18.13 30.88
N THR A 1006 -6.18 -17.34 31.13
CA THR A 1006 -4.88 -17.45 30.44
C THR A 1006 -3.78 -17.96 31.36
N LYS A 1007 -2.79 -18.65 30.81
CA LYS A 1007 -1.61 -19.16 31.56
C LYS A 1007 -0.78 -18.09 32.26
N SER A 1008 -0.95 -16.81 31.91
CA SER A 1008 -0.36 -15.65 32.58
C SER A 1008 -1.21 -15.06 33.72
N THR A 1009 -2.51 -15.39 33.78
CA THR A 1009 -3.44 -14.95 34.85
C THR A 1009 -3.83 -16.08 35.82
N CYS A 1010 -3.73 -17.34 35.39
CA CYS A 1010 -3.99 -18.53 36.20
C CYS A 1010 -2.87 -18.79 37.23
N ASP A 1011 -2.88 -18.02 38.31
CA ASP A 1011 -2.03 -18.26 39.48
C ASP A 1011 -2.59 -19.41 40.35
N SER A 1012 -2.14 -20.63 40.07
CA SER A 1012 -2.44 -21.83 40.85
C SER A 1012 -1.64 -21.96 42.16
N LYS A 1013 -0.90 -20.94 42.59
CA LYS A 1013 -0.05 -20.98 43.81
C LYS A 1013 -0.52 -20.05 44.92
N GLN A 1014 -0.97 -18.84 44.58
CA GLN A 1014 -1.53 -17.90 45.55
C GLN A 1014 -3.01 -17.60 45.31
N TYR A 1015 -3.63 -18.11 44.23
CA TYR A 1015 -5.02 -17.87 43.86
C TYR A 1015 -5.38 -16.37 43.79
N SER A 1016 -4.42 -15.52 43.39
CA SER A 1016 -4.59 -14.06 43.29
C SER A 1016 -5.75 -13.63 42.37
N HIS A 1017 -6.01 -14.40 41.32
CA HIS A 1017 -7.15 -14.23 40.42
C HIS A 1017 -8.52 -14.46 41.11
N VAL A 1018 -8.57 -15.29 42.16
CA VAL A 1018 -9.78 -15.57 42.96
C VAL A 1018 -10.05 -14.41 43.92
N THR A 1019 -9.00 -13.90 44.60
CA THR A 1019 -9.12 -12.74 45.49
C THR A 1019 -9.48 -11.48 44.71
N ALA A 1020 -8.93 -11.28 43.51
CA ALA A 1020 -9.31 -10.18 42.63
C ALA A 1020 -10.80 -10.26 42.23
N MET A 1021 -11.33 -11.46 41.95
CA MET A 1021 -12.77 -11.64 41.67
C MET A 1021 -13.65 -11.35 42.89
N ALA A 1022 -13.22 -11.74 44.10
CA ALA A 1022 -13.93 -11.43 45.35
C ALA A 1022 -13.96 -9.92 45.63
N ASP A 1023 -12.83 -9.24 45.47
CA ASP A 1023 -12.72 -7.78 45.60
C ASP A 1023 -13.58 -7.06 44.55
N TYR A 1024 -13.58 -7.55 43.29
CA TYR A 1024 -14.42 -7.00 42.22
C TYR A 1024 -15.92 -7.16 42.54
N ALA A 1025 -16.35 -8.33 43.03
CA ALA A 1025 -17.73 -8.57 43.47
C ALA A 1025 -18.17 -7.63 44.61
N LEU A 1026 -17.28 -7.30 45.54
CA LEU A 1026 -17.53 -6.29 46.58
C LEU A 1026 -17.68 -4.89 45.97
N ARG A 1027 -16.76 -4.49 45.07
CA ARG A 1027 -16.77 -3.19 44.36
C ARG A 1027 -18.00 -3.00 43.46
N LEU A 1028 -18.52 -4.06 42.83
CA LEU A 1028 -19.77 -4.01 42.07
C LEU A 1028 -20.98 -3.64 42.95
N ARG A 1029 -21.03 -4.16 44.19
CA ARG A 1029 -22.08 -3.80 45.16
C ARG A 1029 -21.93 -2.36 45.66
N GLU A 1030 -20.70 -1.88 45.84
CA GLU A 1030 -20.43 -0.46 46.16
C GLU A 1030 -20.93 0.46 45.02
N GLN A 1031 -20.57 0.17 43.76
CA GLN A 1031 -21.00 1.03 42.65
C GLN A 1031 -22.51 1.02 42.44
N LEU A 1032 -23.21 -0.12 42.59
CA LEU A 1032 -24.67 -0.10 42.49
C LEU A 1032 -25.33 0.70 43.62
N ALA A 1033 -24.72 0.76 44.82
CA ALA A 1033 -25.19 1.64 45.88
C ALA A 1033 -25.02 3.13 45.52
N ASN A 1034 -23.90 3.51 44.89
CA ASN A 1034 -23.69 4.87 44.37
C ASN A 1034 -24.72 5.22 43.28
N VAL A 1035 -24.99 4.30 42.34
CA VAL A 1035 -26.03 4.50 41.30
C VAL A 1035 -27.43 4.62 41.92
N ASN A 1036 -27.74 3.88 42.98
CA ASN A 1036 -29.01 4.02 43.69
C ASN A 1036 -29.18 5.42 44.31
N GLU A 1037 -28.13 5.94 44.96
CA GLU A 1037 -28.13 7.30 45.53
C GLU A 1037 -28.31 8.38 44.44
N HIS A 1038 -27.62 8.27 43.30
CA HIS A 1038 -27.68 9.26 42.23
C HIS A 1038 -28.91 9.15 41.32
N SER A 1039 -29.51 7.96 41.16
CA SER A 1039 -30.69 7.75 40.31
C SER A 1039 -32.02 7.76 41.07
N PHE A 1040 -32.01 7.88 42.40
CA PHE A 1040 -33.18 7.75 43.28
C PHE A 1040 -33.92 6.40 43.17
N ASN A 1041 -33.22 5.35 42.74
CA ASN A 1041 -33.73 3.98 42.67
C ASN A 1041 -33.17 3.10 43.80
N ASN A 1042 -33.64 1.85 43.87
CA ASN A 1042 -33.15 0.85 44.83
C ASN A 1042 -32.95 -0.51 44.12
N PHE A 1043 -32.04 -0.55 43.15
CA PHE A 1043 -31.59 -1.76 42.49
C PHE A 1043 -30.81 -2.62 43.47
N ARG A 1044 -31.16 -3.91 43.56
CA ARG A 1044 -30.53 -4.87 44.47
C ARG A 1044 -29.81 -5.93 43.68
N ILE A 1045 -28.52 -6.10 43.99
CA ILE A 1045 -27.65 -7.05 43.30
C ILE A 1045 -27.57 -8.36 44.09
N ARG A 1046 -27.50 -9.48 43.39
CA ARG A 1046 -27.06 -10.77 43.94
C ARG A 1046 -25.90 -11.27 43.09
N ILE A 1047 -24.95 -11.96 43.71
CA ILE A 1047 -23.75 -12.43 43.02
C ILE A 1047 -23.50 -13.89 43.40
N GLY A 1048 -23.23 -14.74 42.41
CA GLY A 1048 -22.79 -16.12 42.58
C GLY A 1048 -21.36 -16.30 42.06
N ILE A 1049 -20.46 -16.82 42.90
CA ILE A 1049 -19.07 -17.11 42.55
C ILE A 1049 -18.78 -18.60 42.71
N ASN A 1050 -18.09 -19.20 41.75
CA ASN A 1050 -17.55 -20.55 41.83
C ASN A 1050 -16.15 -20.62 41.19
N ILE A 1051 -15.35 -21.64 41.55
CA ILE A 1051 -14.08 -21.97 40.90
C ILE A 1051 -14.16 -23.34 40.21
N GLY A 1052 -13.35 -23.58 39.20
CA GLY A 1052 -13.16 -24.93 38.64
C GLY A 1052 -12.59 -24.91 37.22
N SER A 1053 -12.55 -26.09 36.59
CA SER A 1053 -12.11 -26.19 35.19
C SER A 1053 -13.21 -25.82 34.21
N VAL A 1054 -12.82 -25.18 33.11
CA VAL A 1054 -13.65 -24.80 31.97
C VAL A 1054 -12.93 -25.02 30.65
N VAL A 1055 -13.71 -25.12 29.59
CA VAL A 1055 -13.25 -25.04 28.19
C VAL A 1055 -13.49 -23.62 27.70
N ALA A 1056 -12.43 -22.92 27.31
CA ALA A 1056 -12.52 -21.67 26.57
C ALA A 1056 -12.41 -21.93 25.06
N GLY A 1057 -13.12 -21.17 24.24
CA GLY A 1057 -13.08 -21.37 22.79
C GLY A 1057 -13.77 -20.28 21.99
N VAL A 1058 -13.59 -20.32 20.66
CA VAL A 1058 -14.30 -19.45 19.73
C VAL A 1058 -15.14 -20.29 18.77
N ILE A 1059 -16.44 -19.99 18.72
CA ILE A 1059 -17.40 -20.66 17.83
C ILE A 1059 -17.79 -19.74 16.68
N GLY A 1060 -17.91 -20.32 15.48
CA GLY A 1060 -18.56 -19.70 14.33
C GLY A 1060 -17.59 -19.02 13.36
N ALA A 1061 -17.15 -19.74 12.33
CA ALA A 1061 -16.20 -19.27 11.31
C ALA A 1061 -16.62 -18.00 10.52
N ARG A 1062 -17.89 -17.59 10.61
CA ARG A 1062 -18.43 -16.35 10.00
C ARG A 1062 -18.84 -15.27 11.01
N LYS A 1063 -18.91 -15.59 12.29
CA LYS A 1063 -19.32 -14.72 13.41
C LYS A 1063 -18.65 -15.26 14.68
N PRO A 1064 -17.34 -15.00 14.89
CA PRO A 1064 -16.59 -15.56 16.01
C PRO A 1064 -17.11 -15.00 17.34
N GLN A 1065 -17.68 -15.87 18.16
CA GLN A 1065 -18.04 -15.56 19.55
C GLN A 1065 -17.08 -16.33 20.47
N TYR A 1066 -16.35 -15.60 21.33
CA TYR A 1066 -15.61 -16.18 22.45
C TYR A 1066 -16.58 -16.47 23.60
N ASP A 1067 -16.47 -17.65 24.20
CA ASP A 1067 -17.28 -18.05 25.35
C ASP A 1067 -16.56 -19.13 26.18
N ILE A 1068 -17.12 -19.49 27.33
CA ILE A 1068 -16.62 -20.54 28.21
C ILE A 1068 -17.72 -21.56 28.57
N TRP A 1069 -17.37 -22.85 28.57
CA TRP A 1069 -18.26 -23.96 28.89
C TRP A 1069 -17.70 -24.85 29.98
N GLY A 1070 -18.59 -25.55 30.68
CA GLY A 1070 -18.23 -26.59 31.66
C GLY A 1070 -19.06 -26.51 32.93
N ASN A 1071 -19.03 -27.60 33.71
CA ASN A 1071 -19.75 -27.71 34.97
C ASN A 1071 -19.50 -26.54 35.95
N ALA A 1072 -18.28 -25.96 35.99
CA ALA A 1072 -17.98 -24.84 36.87
C ALA A 1072 -18.79 -23.57 36.55
N VAL A 1073 -19.08 -23.31 35.26
CA VAL A 1073 -19.95 -22.20 34.81
C VAL A 1073 -21.39 -22.44 35.25
N ASN A 1074 -21.87 -23.67 35.10
CA ASN A 1074 -23.21 -24.08 35.51
C ASN A 1074 -23.40 -23.92 37.03
N VAL A 1075 -22.42 -24.31 37.85
CA VAL A 1075 -22.47 -24.12 39.30
C VAL A 1075 -22.49 -22.63 39.66
N ALA A 1076 -21.64 -21.79 39.05
CA ALA A 1076 -21.66 -20.33 39.29
C ALA A 1076 -23.03 -19.70 38.97
N SER A 1077 -23.62 -20.06 37.83
CA SER A 1077 -24.98 -19.61 37.45
C SER A 1077 -26.04 -20.09 38.45
N ARG A 1078 -25.90 -21.29 39.01
CA ARG A 1078 -26.80 -21.77 40.09
C ARG A 1078 -26.59 -21.01 41.40
N MET A 1079 -25.37 -20.60 41.74
CA MET A 1079 -25.10 -19.77 42.92
C MET A 1079 -25.78 -18.39 42.81
N ASP A 1080 -25.81 -17.78 41.61
CA ASP A 1080 -26.62 -16.58 41.38
C ASP A 1080 -28.12 -16.89 41.49
N SER A 1081 -28.64 -17.87 40.73
CA SER A 1081 -30.08 -18.12 40.66
C SER A 1081 -30.73 -18.53 42.00
N THR A 1082 -29.94 -19.08 42.93
CA THR A 1082 -30.36 -19.41 44.31
C THR A 1082 -29.94 -18.35 45.34
N GLY A 1083 -29.18 -17.34 44.92
CA GLY A 1083 -28.61 -16.28 45.76
C GLY A 1083 -29.67 -15.41 46.43
N MET A 1084 -29.35 -14.94 47.63
CA MET A 1084 -30.16 -13.92 48.31
C MET A 1084 -29.79 -12.52 47.80
N LEU A 1085 -30.74 -11.59 47.83
CA LEU A 1085 -30.50 -10.19 47.48
C LEU A 1085 -29.46 -9.57 48.41
N ASP A 1086 -28.66 -8.67 47.84
CA ASP A 1086 -27.58 -7.88 48.47
C ASP A 1086 -26.43 -8.71 49.07
N LYS A 1087 -26.43 -10.03 48.81
CA LYS A 1087 -25.41 -11.00 49.22
C LYS A 1087 -24.62 -11.55 48.03
N ILE A 1088 -23.35 -11.87 48.32
CA ILE A 1088 -22.44 -12.58 47.42
C ILE A 1088 -22.39 -14.03 47.93
N GLN A 1089 -22.84 -14.99 47.14
CA GLN A 1089 -22.83 -16.41 47.46
C GLN A 1089 -21.62 -17.09 46.82
N VAL A 1090 -20.93 -17.93 47.60
CA VAL A 1090 -19.75 -18.69 47.17
C VAL A 1090 -19.90 -20.17 47.51
N THR A 1091 -19.26 -21.03 46.72
CA THR A 1091 -19.14 -22.47 46.99
C THR A 1091 -18.07 -22.76 48.06
N ASP A 1092 -18.08 -23.98 48.60
CA ASP A 1092 -17.12 -24.46 49.60
C ASP A 1092 -15.66 -24.36 49.11
N GLU A 1093 -15.44 -24.69 47.83
CA GLU A 1093 -14.14 -24.60 47.14
C GLU A 1093 -13.59 -23.15 47.13
N VAL A 1094 -14.46 -22.15 46.97
CA VAL A 1094 -14.09 -20.73 47.05
C VAL A 1094 -13.96 -20.27 48.51
N TYR A 1095 -14.77 -20.81 49.42
CA TYR A 1095 -14.68 -20.54 50.86
C TYR A 1095 -13.32 -20.96 51.44
N GLU A 1096 -12.80 -22.14 51.10
CA GLU A 1096 -11.47 -22.58 51.58
C GLU A 1096 -10.37 -21.59 51.17
N ILE A 1097 -10.37 -21.15 49.90
CA ILE A 1097 -9.39 -20.21 49.35
C ILE A 1097 -9.49 -18.83 50.05
N LEU A 1098 -10.70 -18.25 50.12
CA LEU A 1098 -10.89 -16.91 50.67
C LEU A 1098 -10.71 -16.86 52.20
N LYS A 1099 -11.03 -17.95 52.91
CA LYS A 1099 -10.79 -18.07 54.36
C LYS A 1099 -9.31 -18.01 54.72
N LEU A 1100 -8.44 -18.66 53.93
CA LEU A 1100 -6.99 -18.58 54.09
C LEU A 1100 -6.41 -17.19 53.80
N LYS A 1101 -7.19 -16.31 53.14
CA LYS A 1101 -6.85 -14.93 52.81
C LYS A 1101 -7.44 -13.90 53.80
N GLY A 1102 -8.25 -14.34 54.77
CA GLY A 1102 -8.80 -13.49 55.82
C GLY A 1102 -10.13 -12.80 55.49
N TYR A 1103 -10.82 -13.19 54.42
CA TYR A 1103 -12.13 -12.62 54.08
C TYR A 1103 -13.22 -13.08 55.08
N PRO A 1104 -14.16 -12.20 55.47
CA PRO A 1104 -15.28 -12.57 56.34
C PRO A 1104 -16.34 -13.38 55.57
N LEU A 1105 -16.55 -14.61 56.00
CA LEU A 1105 -17.44 -15.57 55.33
C LEU A 1105 -18.40 -16.21 56.33
N THR A 1106 -19.70 -16.15 56.06
CA THR A 1106 -20.75 -16.78 56.88
C THR A 1106 -21.34 -18.01 56.18
N CYS A 1107 -21.64 -19.07 56.93
CA CYS A 1107 -22.24 -20.28 56.35
C CYS A 1107 -23.73 -20.05 56.05
N ARG A 1108 -24.15 -20.22 54.78
CA ARG A 1108 -25.57 -20.21 54.39
C ARG A 1108 -26.25 -21.53 54.76
N GLY A 1109 -25.50 -22.62 54.71
CA GLY A 1109 -25.98 -23.99 54.92
C GLY A 1109 -26.14 -24.75 53.60
N VAL A 1110 -26.95 -25.81 53.64
CA VAL A 1110 -27.18 -26.71 52.50
C VAL A 1110 -28.29 -26.15 51.60
N ILE A 1111 -28.04 -26.10 50.29
CA ILE A 1111 -29.06 -25.88 49.25
C ILE A 1111 -29.05 -27.01 48.23
N GLU A 1112 -30.21 -27.30 47.66
CA GLU A 1112 -30.33 -28.23 46.53
C GLU A 1112 -29.96 -27.53 45.21
N VAL A 1113 -28.90 -28.01 44.57
CA VAL A 1113 -28.39 -27.49 43.30
C VAL A 1113 -28.74 -28.48 42.19
N LYS A 1114 -29.61 -28.05 41.24
CA LYS A 1114 -30.04 -28.87 40.09
C LYS A 1114 -28.83 -29.43 39.32
N GLY A 1115 -28.68 -30.76 39.33
CA GLY A 1115 -27.57 -31.49 38.69
C GLY A 1115 -26.40 -31.86 39.61
N LYS A 1116 -26.36 -31.35 40.85
CA LYS A 1116 -25.38 -31.76 41.90
C LYS A 1116 -26.03 -32.31 43.17
N GLY A 1117 -27.31 -32.05 43.40
CA GLY A 1117 -27.99 -32.39 44.65
C GLY A 1117 -27.63 -31.40 45.76
N ASN A 1118 -27.53 -31.89 46.99
CA ASN A 1118 -27.31 -31.03 48.17
C ASN A 1118 -25.85 -30.55 48.26
N MET A 1119 -25.66 -29.23 48.32
CA MET A 1119 -24.35 -28.56 48.36
C MET A 1119 -24.30 -27.56 49.54
N ILE A 1120 -23.19 -27.54 50.27
CA ILE A 1120 -22.94 -26.52 51.31
C ILE A 1120 -22.46 -25.23 50.63
N THR A 1121 -22.95 -24.09 51.11
CA THR A 1121 -22.67 -22.77 50.54
C THR A 1121 -22.44 -21.71 51.62
N TYR A 1122 -21.75 -20.64 51.22
CA TYR A 1122 -21.33 -19.55 52.11
C TYR A 1122 -21.71 -18.21 51.49
N PHE A 1123 -21.81 -17.18 52.33
CA PHE A 1123 -21.84 -15.79 51.89
C PHE A 1123 -20.49 -15.13 52.14
N LEU A 1124 -20.03 -14.36 51.17
CA LEU A 1124 -18.97 -13.38 51.35
C LEU A 1124 -19.60 -12.08 51.86
N ASP A 1125 -19.25 -11.71 53.09
CA ASP A 1125 -19.69 -10.46 53.72
C ASP A 1125 -18.71 -9.33 53.42
N ASN A 1126 -19.10 -8.08 53.71
CA ASN A 1126 -18.14 -6.97 53.67
C ASN A 1126 -17.07 -7.17 54.74
N TYR A 1127 -15.85 -6.68 54.48
CA TYR A 1127 -14.94 -6.31 55.56
C TYR A 1127 -15.70 -5.41 56.54
N ALA A 1128 -15.88 -5.86 57.78
CA ALA A 1128 -16.45 -5.04 58.81
C ALA A 1128 -15.54 -3.82 59.00
N GLN A 1129 -16.10 -2.62 58.91
CA GLN A 1129 -15.37 -1.40 59.24
C GLN A 1129 -14.93 -1.50 60.70
N GLN A 1130 -13.63 -1.69 60.91
CA GLN A 1130 -13.01 -1.55 62.21
C GLN A 1130 -12.93 -0.06 62.52
N ASN A 1131 -13.95 0.42 63.24
CA ASN A 1131 -13.98 1.74 63.87
C ASN A 1131 -12.86 1.88 64.92
#